data_AF-A0A0D9W2G8-F1
#
_entry.id   AF-A0A0D9W2G8-F1
#
_cell.length_a   1.000
_cell.length_b   1.000
_cell.length_c   1.000
_cell.angle_alpha   90.00
_cell.angle_beta   90.00
_cell.angle_gamma   90.00
#
_symmetry.space_group_name_H-M   'P 1'
#
loop_
_entity.id
_entity.type
_entity.pdbx_description
1 polymer ?
#
loop_
_entity_poly.entity_id
_entity_poly.type
_entity_poly.pdbx_seq_one_letter_code
_entity_poly.pdbx_strand_id
1 'polypeptide(L)'
;MSRHGLHRLLLAVVLLVHAAATGCRAFQTEEATVDAIQLGFTNGSLTSKQLVLFYLDRIARLNPLLHAVIEVNPDALYQAACADADRRRGRSHGYGPLHGVPVLLKDSIATRDRLNTTAGSFALLGSVVRRDAGVVRRLRRAGAVVLGKANLDEWANFRTLEGTGGWSARGGQGRNPYVLSAAPCGSSTGSAIAAAANMAAVTLGTETDGSILCPSSLNSVVGIKPTVGLTSRAGVVPISPRQDTIGPICRTVADAVHVLDAIVGYDYHDAKATKAASKYIPPGGYMQFLKPDGLRGKRLGIPNGFFNFPNGSVQQIVYQQLLETVRKQGAIVVENLDIANLTVIQDVLNNGEQIVLAAEFKSSLNSYLSDLSYSPVRSLAEIIAFNNAHPIEERLKDFGQLIFLVAENTTGIGSPERAAIRQLNKLSADGLEKLMKEEQLDAVITPNDSLSTVLAIGGMPAITVPAGYGKRGVPFGICFGGLKGYEPRLIEIAYAFEQATMVRKTPKHAYPVMSPVLPCLPSLLPRRGDRRGKRAERSLKTTCNSAMTQLRHPLAVAIMSLAAAAAAFCCCCSATTKFEFHEATIDAIQLGFENGSLTSTALTRFYLDQITRLNPLLHAVIEVNPDALEQAAHADADRAASGHRRCGGKLHGVPVLLKDNIATRDRLNTTAGSLALLGSVVRRDAGVAAHLRSAGAVILGKGNPSEWSNFRPVDSGWSARGGQTLNPYVLSAGPCGSSSGPAVAAAANLAAVTLGTETDGSILCPASLNSVVGIKPTVGLTSRAGVIPISPRQDTVGPICRTVSDAVHVLDVIVGYDELDAEATGAASKFIPTGGYGQFLRMDGLKGKRIGIPNGYFTEGAYGKAQLRVYLEHLATLRKHGAVVIENIDLATNFSAFQDDLNSNEKIAMQAEFKLSVNAYLSDLLHSPVRSLTDVIAFNNAHPVEERLQDFGQPDLIAAQETNGIGPVEKAAIHRLNELSADGLEKLMSNHQLDAIVTPNSDASNLFAIGGYNDQGVPFGICFGGLKGYEPRLIEMAYSFEQATKVRRVPRFKS
;
A
#
# COMPACT_ATOMS: atom_id res chain seq x y z
N MET A 1 1.76 -3.17 -63.75
CA MET A 1 0.48 -3.33 -63.03
C MET A 1 -0.54 -2.34 -63.57
N SER A 2 -1.76 -2.78 -63.93
CA SER A 2 -2.78 -1.89 -64.52
C SER A 2 -3.27 -0.85 -63.50
N ARG A 3 -3.78 0.30 -63.98
CA ARG A 3 -4.31 1.40 -63.14
C ARG A 3 -5.37 0.92 -62.12
N HIS A 4 -6.08 -0.17 -62.41
CA HIS A 4 -7.06 -0.77 -61.50
C HIS A 4 -6.41 -1.54 -60.32
N GLY A 5 -5.22 -2.12 -60.53
CA GLY A 5 -4.47 -2.78 -59.45
C GLY A 5 -3.84 -1.80 -58.47
N LEU A 6 -3.45 -0.61 -58.94
CA LEU A 6 -2.87 0.44 -58.10
C LEU A 6 -3.91 1.10 -57.19
N HIS A 7 -5.14 1.30 -57.68
CA HIS A 7 -6.25 1.81 -56.87
C HIS A 7 -6.69 0.81 -55.78
N ARG A 8 -6.75 -0.49 -56.09
CA ARG A 8 -7.05 -1.51 -55.08
C ARG A 8 -5.96 -1.64 -54.01
N LEU A 9 -4.69 -1.49 -54.40
CA LEU A 9 -3.57 -1.50 -53.47
C LEU A 9 -3.56 -0.25 -52.57
N LEU A 10 -3.84 0.94 -53.12
CA LEU A 10 -3.97 2.17 -52.32
C LEU A 10 -5.18 2.12 -51.38
N LEU A 11 -6.33 1.58 -51.82
CA LEU A 11 -7.50 1.43 -50.95
C LEU A 11 -7.23 0.44 -49.82
N ALA A 12 -6.53 -0.67 -50.11
CA ALA A 12 -6.10 -1.63 -49.10
C ALA A 12 -5.10 -1.03 -48.11
N VAL A 13 -4.13 -0.22 -48.58
CA VAL A 13 -3.17 0.49 -47.72
C VAL A 13 -3.85 1.57 -46.89
N VAL A 14 -4.81 2.32 -47.43
CA VAL A 14 -5.57 3.31 -46.65
C VAL A 14 -6.47 2.65 -45.61
N LEU A 15 -7.08 1.50 -45.92
CA LEU A 15 -7.85 0.69 -44.96
C LEU A 15 -6.93 0.07 -43.88
N LEU A 16 -5.73 -0.38 -44.25
CA LEU A 16 -4.70 -0.87 -43.31
C LEU A 16 -4.13 0.25 -42.43
N VAL A 17 -3.95 1.45 -42.96
CA VAL A 17 -3.48 2.63 -42.21
C VAL A 17 -4.59 3.16 -41.31
N HIS A 18 -5.87 3.12 -41.72
CA HIS A 18 -7.00 3.43 -40.84
C HIS A 18 -7.15 2.38 -39.72
N ALA A 19 -6.96 1.09 -40.03
CA ALA A 19 -6.99 0.01 -39.03
C ALA A 19 -5.78 0.06 -38.08
N ALA A 20 -4.61 0.52 -38.54
CA ALA A 20 -3.42 0.72 -37.71
C ALA A 20 -3.51 2.00 -36.86
N ALA A 21 -4.13 3.06 -37.37
CA ALA A 21 -4.34 4.32 -36.64
C ALA A 21 -5.42 4.20 -35.54
N THR A 22 -6.38 3.28 -35.67
CA THR A 22 -7.36 2.99 -34.61
C THR A 22 -6.81 2.06 -33.51
N GLY A 23 -5.66 1.41 -33.73
CA GLY A 23 -5.03 0.48 -32.79
C GLY A 23 -4.12 1.11 -31.72
N CYS A 24 -3.92 2.44 -31.72
CA CYS A 24 -3.00 3.15 -30.81
C CYS A 24 -3.71 4.19 -29.94
N ARG A 25 -4.82 3.82 -29.30
CA ARG A 25 -5.35 4.52 -28.12
C ARG A 25 -5.11 3.64 -26.90
N ALA A 26 -4.44 4.18 -25.88
CA ALA A 26 -4.36 3.53 -24.57
C ALA A 26 -5.78 3.23 -24.07
N PHE A 27 -6.02 2.01 -23.57
CA PHE A 27 -7.33 1.64 -23.02
C PHE A 27 -7.71 2.60 -21.88
N GLN A 28 -8.87 3.24 -21.96
CA GLN A 28 -9.34 4.15 -20.92
C GLN A 28 -9.98 3.31 -19.80
N THR A 29 -9.24 3.08 -18.72
CA THR A 29 -9.71 2.23 -17.59
C THR A 29 -10.69 2.95 -16.66
N GLU A 30 -10.57 4.28 -16.51
CA GLU A 30 -11.54 5.07 -15.74
C GLU A 30 -12.90 5.09 -16.42
N GLU A 31 -13.96 4.81 -15.67
CA GLU A 31 -15.33 4.65 -16.15
C GLU A 31 -15.51 3.54 -17.21
N ALA A 32 -14.53 2.63 -17.37
CA ALA A 32 -14.69 1.48 -18.27
C ALA A 32 -15.85 0.59 -17.80
N THR A 33 -16.71 0.21 -18.75
CA THR A 33 -17.79 -0.77 -18.56
C THR A 33 -17.24 -2.19 -18.67
N VAL A 34 -17.99 -3.17 -18.19
CA VAL A 34 -17.68 -4.60 -18.31
C VAL A 34 -17.50 -4.99 -19.78
N ASP A 35 -18.36 -4.51 -20.68
CA ASP A 35 -18.23 -4.77 -22.12
C ASP A 35 -16.94 -4.17 -22.69
N ALA A 36 -16.58 -2.93 -22.32
CA ALA A 36 -15.33 -2.31 -22.75
C ALA A 36 -14.12 -3.10 -22.21
N ILE A 37 -14.17 -3.53 -20.95
CA ILE A 37 -13.14 -4.35 -20.32
C ILE A 37 -12.98 -5.68 -21.07
N GLN A 38 -14.08 -6.38 -21.37
CA GLN A 38 -14.02 -7.64 -22.13
C GLN A 38 -13.49 -7.41 -23.54
N LEU A 39 -13.91 -6.35 -24.23
CA LEU A 39 -13.35 -5.98 -25.53
C LEU A 39 -11.83 -5.75 -25.43
N GLY A 40 -11.38 -5.06 -24.39
CA GLY A 40 -9.96 -4.85 -24.10
C GLY A 40 -9.20 -6.15 -23.83
N PHE A 41 -9.82 -7.10 -23.13
CA PHE A 41 -9.27 -8.44 -22.92
C PHE A 41 -9.19 -9.24 -24.22
N THR A 42 -10.20 -9.14 -25.08
CA THR A 42 -10.27 -9.89 -26.35
C THR A 42 -9.30 -9.35 -27.39
N ASN A 43 -9.17 -8.02 -27.51
CA ASN A 43 -8.28 -7.39 -28.49
C ASN A 43 -6.83 -7.23 -27.99
N GLY A 44 -6.57 -7.57 -26.72
CA GLY A 44 -5.25 -7.50 -26.09
C GLY A 44 -4.81 -6.10 -25.64
N SER A 45 -5.68 -5.08 -25.70
CA SER A 45 -5.38 -3.73 -25.21
C SER A 45 -5.44 -3.60 -23.69
N LEU A 46 -5.98 -4.61 -23.00
CA LEU A 46 -6.07 -4.71 -21.54
C LEU A 46 -5.91 -6.18 -21.13
N THR A 47 -5.27 -6.44 -19.98
CA THR A 47 -5.30 -7.75 -19.31
C THR A 47 -5.99 -7.66 -17.95
N SER A 48 -6.50 -8.79 -17.44
CA SER A 48 -7.10 -8.84 -16.10
C SER A 48 -6.11 -8.39 -15.03
N LYS A 49 -4.84 -8.79 -15.15
CA LYS A 49 -3.78 -8.35 -14.24
C LYS A 49 -3.56 -6.84 -14.29
N GLN A 50 -3.54 -6.23 -15.48
CA GLN A 50 -3.44 -4.76 -15.63
C GLN A 50 -4.64 -4.04 -14.99
N LEU A 51 -5.84 -4.59 -15.17
CA LEU A 51 -7.06 -4.03 -14.60
C LEU A 51 -7.06 -4.12 -13.05
N VAL A 52 -6.65 -5.25 -12.48
CA VAL A 52 -6.50 -5.37 -11.01
C VAL A 52 -5.46 -4.37 -10.49
N LEU A 53 -4.30 -4.24 -11.14
CA LEU A 53 -3.26 -3.30 -10.73
C LEU A 53 -3.74 -1.86 -10.76
N PHE A 54 -4.53 -1.48 -11.77
CA PHE A 54 -5.18 -0.17 -11.82
C PHE A 54 -6.07 0.07 -10.60
N TYR A 55 -6.93 -0.89 -10.24
CA TYR A 55 -7.81 -0.72 -9.08
C TYR A 55 -7.06 -0.73 -7.75
N LEU A 56 -6.01 -1.54 -7.60
CA LEU A 56 -5.17 -1.52 -6.40
C LEU A 56 -4.46 -0.17 -6.20
N ASP A 57 -3.93 0.45 -7.26
CA ASP A 57 -3.35 1.81 -7.20
C ASP A 57 -4.41 2.84 -6.79
N ARG A 58 -5.62 2.76 -7.35
CA ARG A 58 -6.72 3.65 -6.95
C ARG A 58 -7.15 3.44 -5.51
N ILE A 59 -7.19 2.20 -5.04
CA ILE A 59 -7.47 1.90 -3.63
C ILE A 59 -6.38 2.54 -2.75
N ALA A 60 -5.10 2.32 -3.03
CA ALA A 60 -4.00 2.88 -2.25
C ALA A 60 -4.08 4.42 -2.15
N ARG A 61 -4.41 5.10 -3.25
CA ARG A 61 -4.50 6.57 -3.29
C ARG A 61 -5.73 7.13 -2.58
N LEU A 62 -6.90 6.52 -2.78
CA LEU A 62 -8.17 7.12 -2.38
C LEU A 62 -8.69 6.59 -1.06
N ASN A 63 -8.37 5.34 -0.70
CA ASN A 63 -8.91 4.69 0.48
C ASN A 63 -8.50 5.32 1.82
N PRO A 64 -7.28 5.89 1.98
CA PRO A 64 -6.93 6.63 3.20
C PRO A 64 -7.84 7.84 3.48
N LEU A 65 -8.53 8.34 2.46
CA LEU A 65 -9.49 9.45 2.58
C LEU A 65 -10.94 8.95 2.61
N LEU A 66 -11.27 7.98 1.75
CA LEU A 66 -12.64 7.55 1.50
C LEU A 66 -13.11 6.38 2.36
N HIS A 67 -12.19 5.58 2.92
CA HIS A 67 -12.48 4.39 3.75
C HIS A 67 -13.52 3.45 3.11
N ALA A 68 -13.42 3.23 1.81
CA ALA A 68 -14.34 2.42 1.02
C ALA A 68 -14.00 0.92 1.06
N VAL A 69 -12.72 0.58 1.14
CA VAL A 69 -12.19 -0.79 1.13
C VAL A 69 -11.63 -1.10 2.52
N ILE A 70 -12.18 -2.13 3.17
CA ILE A 70 -11.74 -2.53 4.52
C ILE A 70 -10.58 -3.53 4.46
N GLU A 71 -10.48 -4.31 3.38
CA GLU A 71 -9.42 -5.30 3.19
C GLU A 71 -9.20 -5.60 1.70
N VAL A 72 -7.96 -5.70 1.26
CA VAL A 72 -7.60 -6.06 -0.12
C VAL A 72 -7.25 -7.54 -0.18
N ASN A 73 -7.67 -8.24 -1.24
CA ASN A 73 -7.33 -9.65 -1.41
C ASN A 73 -5.85 -9.82 -1.81
N PRO A 74 -5.00 -10.45 -1.00
CA PRO A 74 -3.61 -10.70 -1.38
C PRO A 74 -3.49 -11.61 -2.62
N ASP A 75 -4.53 -12.38 -2.94
CA ASP A 75 -4.56 -13.28 -4.09
C ASP A 75 -5.15 -12.67 -5.38
N ALA A 76 -5.62 -11.41 -5.37
CA ALA A 76 -6.31 -10.81 -6.52
C ALA A 76 -5.44 -10.82 -7.79
N LEU A 77 -4.15 -10.50 -7.67
CA LEU A 77 -3.22 -10.49 -8.81
C LEU A 77 -2.98 -11.89 -9.37
N TYR A 78 -2.91 -12.89 -8.50
CA TYR A 78 -2.77 -14.28 -8.90
C TYR A 78 -4.02 -14.77 -9.64
N GLN A 79 -5.20 -14.49 -9.09
CA GLN A 79 -6.48 -14.83 -9.73
C GLN A 79 -6.63 -14.18 -11.11
N ALA A 80 -6.22 -12.93 -11.24
CA ALA A 80 -6.22 -12.22 -12.51
C ALA A 80 -5.22 -12.82 -13.54
N ALA A 81 -4.02 -13.17 -13.10
CA ALA A 81 -3.03 -13.83 -13.95
C ALA A 81 -3.53 -15.21 -14.44
N CYS A 82 -4.26 -15.96 -13.60
CA CYS A 82 -4.92 -17.20 -14.00
C CYS A 82 -5.99 -16.94 -15.08
N ALA A 83 -6.85 -15.94 -14.92
CA ALA A 83 -7.84 -15.58 -15.93
C ALA A 83 -7.19 -15.18 -17.27
N ASP A 84 -6.06 -14.47 -17.23
CA ASP A 84 -5.29 -14.13 -18.44
C ASP A 84 -4.63 -15.37 -19.07
N ALA A 85 -4.17 -16.34 -18.28
CA ALA A 85 -3.65 -17.61 -18.77
C ALA A 85 -4.75 -18.47 -19.42
N ASP A 86 -5.95 -18.52 -18.85
CA ASP A 86 -7.08 -19.25 -19.39
C ASP A 86 -7.54 -18.67 -20.72
N ARG A 87 -7.57 -17.33 -20.85
CA ARG A 87 -7.79 -16.65 -22.14
C ARG A 87 -6.77 -17.04 -23.20
N ARG A 88 -5.47 -16.99 -22.87
CA ARG A 88 -4.38 -17.35 -23.82
C ARG A 88 -4.44 -18.80 -24.29
N ARG A 89 -4.94 -19.71 -23.45
CA ARG A 89 -5.06 -21.14 -23.76
C ARG A 89 -6.34 -21.49 -24.53
N GLY A 90 -7.16 -20.50 -24.90
CA GLY A 90 -8.48 -20.75 -25.50
C GLY A 90 -9.46 -21.46 -24.56
N ARG A 91 -9.20 -21.44 -23.23
CA ARG A 91 -10.08 -22.03 -22.21
C ARG A 91 -11.18 -21.06 -21.75
N SER A 92 -11.31 -19.92 -22.43
CA SER A 92 -12.32 -18.91 -22.15
C SER A 92 -13.74 -19.29 -22.60
N HIS A 93 -13.89 -20.30 -23.47
CA HIS A 93 -15.17 -20.65 -24.12
C HIS A 93 -16.28 -21.17 -23.18
N GLY A 94 -16.05 -21.20 -21.86
CA GLY A 94 -17.06 -21.53 -20.84
C GLY A 94 -17.29 -20.44 -19.78
N TYR A 95 -16.55 -19.33 -19.81
CA TYR A 95 -16.72 -18.23 -18.85
C TYR A 95 -17.60 -17.12 -19.42
N GLY A 96 -18.37 -16.46 -18.55
CA GLY A 96 -19.28 -15.36 -18.92
C GLY A 96 -18.59 -13.98 -19.00
N PRO A 97 -19.36 -12.90 -19.15
CA PRO A 97 -18.86 -11.52 -19.28
C PRO A 97 -17.99 -11.01 -18.11
N LEU A 98 -17.94 -11.74 -16.99
CA LEU A 98 -17.12 -11.38 -15.82
C LEU A 98 -15.76 -12.08 -15.78
N HIS A 99 -15.38 -12.87 -16.78
CA HIS A 99 -14.08 -13.55 -16.77
C HIS A 99 -12.92 -12.55 -16.66
N GLY A 100 -12.16 -12.60 -15.58
CA GLY A 100 -11.08 -11.67 -15.25
C GLY A 100 -11.52 -10.28 -14.77
N VAL A 101 -12.81 -10.02 -14.57
CA VAL A 101 -13.31 -8.73 -14.08
C VAL A 101 -13.15 -8.67 -12.54
N PRO A 102 -12.51 -7.64 -11.97
CA PRO A 102 -12.35 -7.49 -10.52
C PRO A 102 -13.65 -7.07 -9.84
N VAL A 103 -14.08 -7.83 -8.83
CA VAL A 103 -15.29 -7.60 -8.05
C VAL A 103 -14.92 -7.32 -6.59
N LEU A 104 -15.46 -6.23 -6.04
CA LEU A 104 -15.35 -5.92 -4.61
C LEU A 104 -16.61 -6.39 -3.87
N LEU A 105 -16.43 -7.10 -2.76
CA LEU A 105 -17.53 -7.70 -1.99
C LEU A 105 -17.78 -6.90 -0.71
N LYS A 106 -19.01 -6.54 -0.37
CA LYS A 106 -19.30 -6.03 0.99
C LYS A 106 -18.76 -6.98 2.05
N ASP A 107 -18.21 -6.46 3.15
CA ASP A 107 -17.53 -7.26 4.16
C ASP A 107 -18.42 -8.23 4.97
N SER A 108 -19.74 -8.21 4.74
CA SER A 108 -20.66 -9.24 5.22
C SER A 108 -20.71 -10.51 4.33
N ILE A 109 -20.11 -10.51 3.14
CA ILE A 109 -20.22 -11.61 2.16
C ILE A 109 -19.01 -12.56 2.27
N ALA A 110 -19.19 -13.79 2.73
CA ALA A 110 -18.09 -14.73 2.94
C ALA A 110 -17.35 -15.16 1.67
N THR A 111 -16.03 -15.30 1.77
CA THR A 111 -15.16 -15.95 0.78
C THR A 111 -14.06 -16.75 1.50
N ARG A 112 -13.61 -17.85 0.89
CA ARG A 112 -12.46 -18.65 1.32
C ARG A 112 -11.11 -18.07 0.88
N ASP A 113 -11.11 -16.91 0.21
CA ASP A 113 -9.87 -16.15 0.03
C ASP A 113 -9.21 -15.86 1.39
N ARG A 114 -7.94 -15.45 1.35
CA ARG A 114 -7.21 -14.99 2.53
C ARG A 114 -7.69 -13.58 2.95
N LEU A 115 -8.96 -13.51 3.32
CA LEU A 115 -9.71 -12.30 3.67
C LEU A 115 -10.60 -12.58 4.88
N ASN A 116 -10.90 -11.54 5.66
CA ASN A 116 -11.89 -11.63 6.72
C ASN A 116 -13.32 -11.36 6.18
N THR A 117 -14.31 -11.68 7.00
CA THR A 117 -15.73 -11.35 6.77
C THR A 117 -16.31 -10.95 8.12
N THR A 118 -16.22 -9.68 8.46
CA THR A 118 -16.40 -9.22 9.85
C THR A 118 -17.65 -8.39 10.08
N ALA A 119 -18.41 -8.10 9.01
CA ALA A 119 -19.50 -7.13 9.06
C ALA A 119 -19.07 -5.78 9.67
N GLY A 120 -17.79 -5.41 9.51
CA GLY A 120 -17.22 -4.18 10.02
C GLY A 120 -16.80 -4.18 11.50
N SER A 121 -17.12 -5.22 12.28
CA SER A 121 -16.82 -5.29 13.71
C SER A 121 -15.51 -6.04 13.99
N PHE A 122 -14.84 -5.70 15.10
CA PHE A 122 -13.67 -6.46 15.57
C PHE A 122 -14.06 -7.81 16.19
N ALA A 123 -15.31 -7.99 16.61
CA ALA A 123 -15.80 -9.24 17.21
C ALA A 123 -15.64 -10.47 16.29
N LEU A 124 -15.67 -10.25 14.97
CA LEU A 124 -15.52 -11.29 13.94
C LEU A 124 -14.14 -11.28 13.26
N LEU A 125 -13.20 -10.45 13.73
CA LEU A 125 -11.85 -10.43 13.16
C LEU A 125 -11.15 -11.77 13.44
N GLY A 126 -10.63 -12.39 12.38
CA GLY A 126 -9.99 -13.72 12.47
C GLY A 126 -10.96 -14.91 12.38
N SER A 127 -12.27 -14.68 12.24
CA SER A 127 -13.23 -15.76 12.00
C SER A 127 -12.98 -16.48 10.68
N VAL A 128 -13.11 -17.81 10.67
CA VAL A 128 -12.83 -18.67 9.51
C VAL A 128 -14.13 -19.25 8.97
N VAL A 129 -14.46 -18.87 7.74
CA VAL A 129 -15.63 -19.38 7.02
C VAL A 129 -15.37 -20.77 6.43
N ARG A 130 -16.38 -21.64 6.39
CA ARG A 130 -16.27 -22.99 5.79
C ARG A 130 -16.21 -22.98 4.27
N ARG A 131 -16.81 -21.97 3.65
CA ARG A 131 -17.13 -21.94 2.21
C ARG A 131 -17.37 -20.53 1.71
N ASP A 132 -17.18 -20.36 0.41
CA ASP A 132 -17.64 -19.17 -0.32
C ASP A 132 -19.15 -19.03 -0.17
N ALA A 133 -19.61 -17.78 -0.02
CA ALA A 133 -21.01 -17.45 -0.16
C ALA A 133 -21.55 -17.91 -1.53
N GLY A 134 -22.86 -18.19 -1.61
CA GLY A 134 -23.49 -18.69 -2.84
C GLY A 134 -23.21 -17.79 -4.05
N VAL A 135 -23.30 -16.48 -3.86
CA VAL A 135 -22.98 -15.46 -4.88
C VAL A 135 -21.50 -15.44 -5.26
N VAL A 136 -20.57 -15.63 -4.33
CA VAL A 136 -19.12 -15.66 -4.60
C VAL A 136 -18.77 -16.91 -5.41
N ARG A 137 -19.35 -18.07 -5.08
CA ARG A 137 -19.19 -19.30 -5.86
C ARG A 137 -19.63 -19.10 -7.31
N ARG A 138 -20.73 -18.38 -7.52
CA ARG A 138 -21.25 -18.06 -8.86
C ARG A 138 -20.35 -17.06 -9.60
N LEU A 139 -19.87 -16.02 -8.94
CA LEU A 139 -18.85 -15.11 -9.49
C LEU A 139 -17.59 -15.84 -9.94
N ARG A 140 -17.08 -16.79 -9.12
CA ARG A 140 -15.94 -17.62 -9.50
C ARG A 140 -16.22 -18.51 -10.72
N ARG A 141 -17.42 -19.08 -10.81
CA ARG A 141 -17.86 -19.84 -12.00
C ARG A 141 -17.94 -18.94 -13.25
N ALA A 142 -18.31 -17.68 -13.08
CA ALA A 142 -18.26 -16.68 -14.15
C ALA A 142 -16.84 -16.19 -14.45
N GLY A 143 -15.84 -16.63 -13.68
CA GLY A 143 -14.43 -16.29 -13.88
C GLY A 143 -13.99 -14.95 -13.28
N ALA A 144 -14.81 -14.34 -12.41
CA ALA A 144 -14.52 -13.07 -11.78
C ALA A 144 -13.35 -13.18 -10.78
N VAL A 145 -12.64 -12.07 -10.59
CA VAL A 145 -11.54 -11.94 -9.64
C VAL A 145 -12.04 -11.24 -8.39
N VAL A 146 -11.88 -11.86 -7.21
CA VAL A 146 -12.26 -11.19 -5.95
C VAL A 146 -11.17 -10.19 -5.59
N LEU A 147 -11.47 -8.89 -5.68
CA LEU A 147 -10.52 -7.81 -5.44
C LEU A 147 -10.26 -7.58 -3.94
N GLY A 148 -11.28 -7.80 -3.10
CA GLY A 148 -11.22 -7.51 -1.67
C GLY A 148 -12.60 -7.31 -1.06
N LYS A 149 -12.62 -6.63 0.09
CA LYS A 149 -13.78 -6.38 0.94
C LYS A 149 -14.08 -4.88 1.02
N ALA A 150 -15.33 -4.50 0.75
CA ALA A 150 -15.81 -3.14 0.90
C ALA A 150 -16.28 -2.91 2.34
N ASN A 151 -15.99 -1.73 2.89
CA ASN A 151 -16.48 -1.28 4.18
C ASN A 151 -18.02 -1.17 4.18
N LEU A 152 -18.63 -1.12 5.35
CA LEU A 152 -20.07 -1.02 5.56
C LEU A 152 -20.38 -0.24 6.84
N ASP A 153 -21.63 0.16 7.00
CA ASP A 153 -22.19 0.41 8.32
C ASP A 153 -22.16 -0.88 9.13
N GLU A 154 -21.61 -0.80 10.32
CA GLU A 154 -21.34 -1.98 11.14
C GLU A 154 -22.61 -2.80 11.36
N TRP A 155 -22.47 -4.13 11.21
CA TRP A 155 -23.60 -5.06 11.30
C TRP A 155 -24.78 -4.70 10.39
N ALA A 156 -24.45 -4.23 9.18
CA ALA A 156 -25.42 -3.78 8.19
C ALA A 156 -26.39 -2.70 8.73
N ASN A 157 -25.90 -1.82 9.60
CA ASN A 157 -26.68 -0.77 10.28
C ASN A 157 -27.72 -1.30 11.29
N PHE A 158 -27.60 -2.55 11.75
CA PHE A 158 -28.56 -3.19 12.65
C PHE A 158 -28.08 -3.30 14.11
N ARG A 159 -27.14 -2.43 14.51
CA ARG A 159 -26.62 -2.35 15.89
C ARG A 159 -27.39 -1.35 16.75
N THR A 160 -27.84 -0.24 16.16
CA THR A 160 -28.45 0.91 16.86
C THR A 160 -29.53 1.59 16.01
N LEU A 161 -30.45 2.33 16.65
CA LEU A 161 -31.57 2.99 15.96
C LEU A 161 -31.14 4.19 15.13
N GLU A 162 -30.12 4.93 15.57
CA GLU A 162 -29.63 6.12 14.88
C GLU A 162 -28.76 5.79 13.64
N GLY A 163 -28.35 4.52 13.54
CA GLY A 163 -27.38 4.04 12.56
C GLY A 163 -25.95 4.55 12.79
N THR A 164 -25.03 4.12 11.93
CA THR A 164 -23.59 4.48 12.03
C THR A 164 -23.13 5.48 10.96
N GLY A 165 -23.99 5.84 10.01
CA GLY A 165 -23.71 6.86 9.00
C GLY A 165 -22.53 6.55 8.08
N GLY A 166 -22.25 5.29 7.79
CA GLY A 166 -21.12 4.83 6.97
C GLY A 166 -19.90 4.37 7.76
N TRP A 167 -19.99 4.26 9.08
CA TRP A 167 -18.90 3.88 9.96
C TRP A 167 -18.94 2.40 10.37
N SER A 168 -17.76 1.78 10.52
CA SER A 168 -17.57 0.55 11.29
C SER A 168 -16.30 0.60 12.13
N ALA A 169 -16.22 -0.19 13.21
CA ALA A 169 -15.05 -0.21 14.09
C ALA A 169 -13.76 -0.55 13.33
N ARG A 170 -13.82 -1.55 12.45
CA ARG A 170 -12.66 -2.03 11.70
C ARG A 170 -12.35 -1.17 10.47
N GLY A 171 -13.37 -0.70 9.76
CA GLY A 171 -13.20 0.03 8.49
C GLY A 171 -13.10 1.54 8.62
N GLY A 172 -13.49 2.10 9.77
CA GLY A 172 -13.59 3.54 9.98
C GLY A 172 -14.77 4.17 9.24
N GLN A 173 -14.76 5.50 9.15
CA GLN A 173 -15.85 6.30 8.57
C GLN A 173 -15.71 6.39 7.04
N GLY A 174 -16.59 5.71 6.31
CA GLY A 174 -16.76 5.91 4.88
C GLY A 174 -17.14 7.35 4.54
N ARG A 175 -16.55 7.92 3.49
CA ARG A 175 -16.83 9.29 3.04
C ARG A 175 -17.32 9.34 1.60
N ASN A 176 -18.33 10.16 1.36
CA ASN A 176 -18.89 10.37 0.03
C ASN A 176 -17.83 11.02 -0.91
N PRO A 177 -17.52 10.44 -2.08
CA PRO A 177 -16.43 10.91 -2.92
C PRO A 177 -16.75 12.23 -3.66
N TYR A 178 -18.02 12.63 -3.74
CA TYR A 178 -18.42 13.90 -4.34
C TYR A 178 -18.26 15.06 -3.36
N VAL A 179 -18.68 14.83 -2.10
CA VAL A 179 -18.66 15.81 -1.01
C VAL A 179 -18.29 15.07 0.28
N LEU A 180 -17.04 15.19 0.72
CA LEU A 180 -16.49 14.41 1.84
C LEU A 180 -17.21 14.60 3.18
N SER A 181 -17.91 15.73 3.36
CA SER A 181 -18.71 16.03 4.55
C SER A 181 -20.16 15.54 4.46
N ALA A 182 -20.59 15.04 3.30
CA ALA A 182 -21.92 14.46 3.14
C ALA A 182 -21.92 12.99 3.56
N ALA A 183 -23.05 12.54 4.13
CA ALA A 183 -23.23 11.13 4.43
C ALA A 183 -23.23 10.31 3.13
N PRO A 184 -22.51 9.18 3.08
CA PRO A 184 -22.55 8.27 1.93
C PRO A 184 -23.79 7.35 1.91
N CYS A 185 -24.67 7.45 2.92
CA CYS A 185 -25.67 6.43 3.29
C CYS A 185 -25.05 5.05 3.51
N GLY A 186 -25.89 4.03 3.70
CA GLY A 186 -25.48 2.68 4.04
C GLY A 186 -26.63 1.70 4.02
N SER A 187 -26.40 0.42 4.32
CA SER A 187 -25.14 -0.10 4.86
C SER A 187 -24.11 -0.56 3.83
N SER A 188 -24.41 -0.66 2.54
CA SER A 188 -23.40 -1.06 1.50
C SER A 188 -22.49 0.10 1.08
N THR A 189 -21.99 0.82 2.08
CA THR A 189 -21.33 2.12 1.99
C THR A 189 -20.06 2.07 1.17
N GLY A 190 -19.15 1.16 1.51
CA GLY A 190 -17.89 0.99 0.81
C GLY A 190 -18.07 0.53 -0.63
N SER A 191 -19.06 -0.33 -0.90
CA SER A 191 -19.38 -0.80 -2.26
C SER A 191 -19.78 0.38 -3.17
N ALA A 192 -20.67 1.26 -2.69
CA ALA A 192 -21.10 2.43 -3.46
C ALA A 192 -19.98 3.47 -3.65
N ILE A 193 -19.21 3.77 -2.60
CA ILE A 193 -18.07 4.69 -2.69
C ILE A 193 -17.01 4.14 -3.66
N ALA A 194 -16.67 2.86 -3.55
CA ALA A 194 -15.67 2.22 -4.41
C ALA A 194 -16.11 2.19 -5.87
N ALA A 195 -17.37 1.86 -6.17
CA ALA A 195 -17.92 1.92 -7.51
C ALA A 195 -17.85 3.35 -8.07
N ALA A 196 -18.25 4.34 -7.27
CA ALA A 196 -18.30 5.74 -7.68
C ALA A 196 -16.93 6.34 -7.97
N ALA A 197 -15.93 6.00 -7.14
CA ALA A 197 -14.56 6.49 -7.22
C ALA A 197 -13.65 5.64 -8.13
N ASN A 198 -14.20 4.71 -8.91
CA ASN A 198 -13.45 3.75 -9.75
C ASN A 198 -12.41 2.94 -8.96
N MET A 199 -12.70 2.53 -7.73
CA MET A 199 -11.80 1.67 -6.93
C MET A 199 -12.06 0.16 -7.18
N ALA A 200 -13.08 -0.18 -7.98
CA ALA A 200 -13.36 -1.52 -8.47
C ALA A 200 -14.12 -1.45 -9.80
N ALA A 201 -14.07 -2.52 -10.62
CA ALA A 201 -14.86 -2.57 -11.85
C ALA A 201 -16.35 -2.65 -11.52
N VAL A 202 -16.71 -3.58 -10.65
CA VAL A 202 -18.07 -3.79 -10.14
C VAL A 202 -18.02 -4.16 -8.67
N THR A 203 -19.12 -3.95 -7.95
CA THR A 203 -19.20 -4.27 -6.52
C THR A 203 -20.50 -4.98 -6.17
N LEU A 204 -20.50 -5.72 -5.05
CA LEU A 204 -21.70 -6.30 -4.45
C LEU A 204 -22.04 -5.62 -3.12
N GLY A 205 -23.32 -5.38 -2.92
CA GLY A 205 -23.92 -4.95 -1.66
C GLY A 205 -24.95 -5.95 -1.15
N THR A 206 -25.48 -5.67 0.04
CA THR A 206 -26.61 -6.42 0.62
C THR A 206 -27.68 -5.45 1.08
N GLU A 207 -28.94 -5.82 0.91
CA GLU A 207 -30.07 -5.02 1.37
C GLU A 207 -31.08 -5.85 2.17
N THR A 208 -31.42 -5.31 3.35
CA THR A 208 -32.59 -5.69 4.16
C THR A 208 -33.68 -4.65 3.89
N ASP A 209 -33.39 -3.37 4.19
CA ASP A 209 -34.16 -2.20 3.77
C ASP A 209 -33.17 -1.06 3.40
N GLY A 210 -33.25 -0.53 2.17
CA GLY A 210 -32.49 0.62 1.66
C GLY A 210 -30.97 0.43 1.46
N SER A 211 -30.38 -0.62 2.02
CA SER A 211 -28.92 -0.78 2.13
C SER A 211 -28.13 -0.99 0.82
N ILE A 212 -28.79 -1.13 -0.33
CA ILE A 212 -28.24 -1.03 -1.70
C ILE A 212 -28.73 0.25 -2.37
N LEU A 213 -30.04 0.53 -2.31
CA LEU A 213 -30.67 1.66 -3.01
C LEU A 213 -30.19 3.03 -2.48
N CYS A 214 -30.12 3.20 -1.17
CA CYS A 214 -29.72 4.45 -0.54
C CYS A 214 -28.26 4.83 -0.82
N PRO A 215 -27.25 3.98 -0.52
CA PRO A 215 -25.86 4.34 -0.81
C PRO A 215 -25.62 4.48 -2.31
N SER A 216 -26.35 3.77 -3.17
CA SER A 216 -26.22 3.96 -4.62
C SER A 216 -26.72 5.34 -5.07
N SER A 217 -27.87 5.79 -4.54
CA SER A 217 -28.45 7.11 -4.80
C SER A 217 -27.54 8.25 -4.36
N LEU A 218 -26.97 8.15 -3.15
CA LEU A 218 -26.12 9.22 -2.60
C LEU A 218 -24.67 9.21 -3.13
N ASN A 219 -24.23 8.16 -3.82
CA ASN A 219 -22.89 8.10 -4.45
C ASN A 219 -22.96 8.06 -5.99
N SER A 220 -24.10 8.42 -6.58
CA SER A 220 -24.28 8.52 -8.04
C SER A 220 -23.87 7.24 -8.79
N VAL A 221 -24.31 6.09 -8.29
CA VAL A 221 -24.11 4.77 -8.93
C VAL A 221 -25.45 4.06 -9.05
N VAL A 222 -25.49 3.04 -9.89
CA VAL A 222 -26.65 2.16 -10.06
C VAL A 222 -26.62 1.08 -8.98
N GLY A 223 -27.76 0.86 -8.34
CA GLY A 223 -27.96 -0.24 -7.40
C GLY A 223 -29.17 -1.06 -7.78
N ILE A 224 -29.01 -2.38 -7.91
CA ILE A 224 -30.13 -3.31 -8.12
C ILE A 224 -30.36 -4.10 -6.84
N LYS A 225 -31.54 -3.92 -6.26
CA LYS A 225 -32.06 -4.78 -5.21
C LYS A 225 -32.97 -5.83 -5.86
N PRO A 226 -32.58 -7.11 -5.96
CA PRO A 226 -33.43 -8.10 -6.61
C PRO A 226 -34.56 -8.59 -5.69
N THR A 227 -35.52 -9.31 -6.27
CA THR A 227 -36.53 -10.08 -5.55
C THR A 227 -35.85 -10.98 -4.53
N VAL A 228 -36.36 -11.02 -3.30
CA VAL A 228 -35.78 -11.88 -2.25
C VAL A 228 -35.80 -13.33 -2.70
N GLY A 229 -34.62 -13.96 -2.64
CA GLY A 229 -34.38 -15.33 -3.08
C GLY A 229 -33.87 -15.45 -4.51
N LEU A 230 -33.88 -14.40 -5.34
CA LEU A 230 -33.33 -14.49 -6.71
C LEU A 230 -31.81 -14.77 -6.69
N THR A 231 -31.13 -14.22 -5.70
CA THR A 231 -29.71 -14.44 -5.39
C THR A 231 -29.58 -15.17 -4.05
N SER A 232 -28.63 -16.11 -3.96
CA SER A 232 -28.40 -16.86 -2.71
C SER A 232 -27.90 -15.96 -1.57
N ARG A 233 -28.42 -16.20 -0.36
CA ARG A 233 -27.97 -15.53 0.87
C ARG A 233 -27.08 -16.41 1.73
N ALA A 234 -26.83 -17.65 1.30
CA ALA A 234 -25.98 -18.57 2.03
C ALA A 234 -24.54 -18.03 2.11
N GLY A 235 -23.98 -18.02 3.33
CA GLY A 235 -22.62 -17.50 3.59
C GLY A 235 -22.54 -15.97 3.66
N VAL A 236 -23.65 -15.27 3.88
CA VAL A 236 -23.66 -13.82 4.15
C VAL A 236 -24.08 -13.60 5.61
N VAL A 237 -23.41 -12.70 6.32
CA VAL A 237 -23.79 -12.30 7.69
C VAL A 237 -25.22 -11.73 7.63
N PRO A 238 -26.22 -12.37 8.25
CA PRO A 238 -27.62 -12.08 7.98
C PRO A 238 -28.21 -11.01 8.93
N ILE A 239 -29.29 -10.37 8.48
CA ILE A 239 -30.28 -9.69 9.33
C ILE A 239 -31.60 -10.46 9.32
N SER A 240 -32.21 -10.62 8.15
CA SER A 240 -33.51 -11.29 8.02
C SER A 240 -33.61 -12.14 6.76
N PRO A 241 -33.97 -13.43 6.86
CA PRO A 241 -34.25 -14.27 5.71
C PRO A 241 -35.55 -13.88 4.97
N ARG A 242 -36.30 -12.89 5.44
CA ARG A 242 -37.50 -12.38 4.75
C ARG A 242 -37.18 -11.26 3.77
N GLN A 243 -36.17 -10.46 4.09
CA GLN A 243 -35.86 -9.22 3.37
C GLN A 243 -34.47 -9.21 2.75
N ASP A 244 -33.51 -9.91 3.36
CA ASP A 244 -32.13 -9.92 2.90
C ASP A 244 -32.02 -10.40 1.46
N THR A 245 -31.29 -9.62 0.68
CA THR A 245 -30.93 -9.94 -0.70
C THR A 245 -29.56 -9.37 -1.04
N ILE A 246 -28.89 -9.98 -2.01
CA ILE A 246 -27.55 -9.57 -2.46
C ILE A 246 -27.74 -8.97 -3.86
N GLY A 247 -27.17 -7.79 -4.08
CA GLY A 247 -27.36 -7.10 -5.34
C GLY A 247 -26.12 -6.33 -5.79
N PRO A 248 -26.00 -6.08 -7.11
CA PRO A 248 -24.90 -5.32 -7.67
C PRO A 248 -25.04 -3.82 -7.40
N ILE A 249 -23.89 -3.19 -7.16
CA ILE A 249 -23.72 -1.73 -7.13
C ILE A 249 -22.61 -1.37 -8.13
N CYS A 250 -22.98 -0.72 -9.24
CA CYS A 250 -22.11 -0.48 -10.39
C CYS A 250 -22.31 0.92 -10.95
N ARG A 251 -21.41 1.36 -11.84
CA ARG A 251 -21.51 2.71 -12.43
C ARG A 251 -22.61 2.83 -13.49
N THR A 252 -22.95 1.73 -14.15
CA THR A 252 -23.95 1.68 -15.22
C THR A 252 -24.98 0.57 -14.98
N VAL A 253 -26.16 0.71 -15.59
CA VAL A 253 -27.20 -0.34 -15.54
C VAL A 253 -26.71 -1.62 -16.23
N ALA A 254 -26.00 -1.50 -17.36
CA ALA A 254 -25.45 -2.64 -18.06
C ALA A 254 -24.48 -3.46 -17.17
N ASP A 255 -23.54 -2.80 -16.50
CA ASP A 255 -22.60 -3.46 -15.59
C ASP A 255 -23.32 -4.16 -14.44
N ALA A 256 -24.33 -3.50 -13.85
CA ALA A 256 -25.13 -4.09 -12.80
C ALA A 256 -25.88 -5.34 -13.29
N VAL A 257 -26.41 -5.33 -14.51
CA VAL A 257 -27.10 -6.48 -15.11
C VAL A 257 -26.15 -7.64 -15.40
N HIS A 258 -24.92 -7.39 -15.90
CA HIS A 258 -23.90 -8.43 -16.04
C HIS A 258 -23.61 -9.14 -14.73
N VAL A 259 -23.54 -8.38 -13.63
CA VAL A 259 -23.30 -8.95 -12.30
C VAL A 259 -24.52 -9.70 -11.80
N LEU A 260 -25.73 -9.15 -11.96
CA LEU A 260 -26.97 -9.84 -11.59
C LEU A 260 -27.06 -11.20 -12.29
N ASP A 261 -26.86 -11.24 -13.61
CA ASP A 261 -26.91 -12.48 -14.39
C ASP A 261 -25.93 -13.53 -13.91
N ALA A 262 -24.73 -13.11 -13.48
CA ALA A 262 -23.75 -14.04 -12.93
C ALA A 262 -24.20 -14.63 -11.58
N ILE A 263 -24.87 -13.87 -10.72
CA ILE A 263 -25.13 -14.26 -9.33
C ILE A 263 -26.52 -14.85 -9.05
N VAL A 264 -27.49 -14.71 -9.97
CA VAL A 264 -28.84 -15.27 -9.80
C VAL A 264 -28.86 -16.80 -9.93
N GLY A 265 -29.80 -17.42 -9.23
CA GLY A 265 -30.14 -18.83 -9.43
C GLY A 265 -30.11 -19.70 -8.17
N TYR A 266 -30.57 -20.93 -8.34
CA TYR A 266 -30.69 -21.92 -7.28
C TYR A 266 -29.39 -22.12 -6.49
N ASP A 267 -29.52 -22.20 -5.16
CA ASP A 267 -28.47 -22.64 -4.25
C ASP A 267 -29.06 -23.62 -3.25
N TYR A 268 -28.45 -24.79 -3.13
CA TYR A 268 -28.85 -25.82 -2.20
C TYR A 268 -28.85 -25.35 -0.74
N HIS A 269 -27.93 -24.44 -0.38
CA HIS A 269 -27.83 -23.92 0.98
C HIS A 269 -28.77 -22.75 1.26
N ASP A 270 -29.53 -22.32 0.25
CA ASP A 270 -30.63 -21.37 0.34
C ASP A 270 -31.81 -21.88 -0.50
N ALA A 271 -32.09 -23.18 -0.40
CA ALA A 271 -32.94 -23.89 -1.35
C ALA A 271 -34.37 -23.36 -1.35
N LYS A 272 -34.93 -23.01 -0.18
CA LYS A 272 -36.32 -22.56 -0.06
C LYS A 272 -36.57 -21.27 -0.84
N ALA A 273 -35.73 -20.26 -0.62
CA ALA A 273 -35.89 -18.96 -1.26
C ALA A 273 -35.52 -19.02 -2.74
N THR A 274 -34.37 -19.62 -3.06
CA THR A 274 -33.87 -19.67 -4.44
C THR A 274 -34.69 -20.57 -5.36
N LYS A 275 -35.26 -21.67 -4.86
CA LYS A 275 -36.22 -22.48 -5.63
C LYS A 275 -37.50 -21.70 -5.92
N ALA A 276 -38.04 -21.00 -4.92
CA ALA A 276 -39.27 -20.22 -5.10
C ALA A 276 -39.10 -19.06 -6.10
N ALA A 277 -37.93 -18.40 -6.09
CA ALA A 277 -37.62 -17.30 -6.98
C ALA A 277 -37.14 -17.74 -8.39
N SER A 278 -36.71 -19.00 -8.57
CA SER A 278 -36.17 -19.48 -9.85
C SER A 278 -37.11 -19.28 -11.05
N LYS A 279 -38.43 -19.29 -10.83
CA LYS A 279 -39.45 -19.01 -11.85
C LYS A 279 -39.40 -17.60 -12.43
N TYR A 280 -38.72 -16.67 -11.75
CA TYR A 280 -38.55 -15.28 -12.18
C TYR A 280 -37.27 -15.06 -13.00
N ILE A 281 -36.41 -16.08 -13.12
CA ILE A 281 -35.19 -16.00 -13.93
C ILE A 281 -35.59 -16.26 -15.39
N PRO A 282 -35.45 -15.28 -16.29
CA PRO A 282 -35.86 -15.43 -17.68
C PRO A 282 -34.93 -16.41 -18.43
N PRO A 283 -35.45 -17.21 -19.36
CA PRO A 283 -34.62 -17.98 -20.28
C PRO A 283 -33.68 -17.04 -21.04
N GLY A 284 -32.37 -17.33 -21.02
CA GLY A 284 -31.34 -16.49 -21.67
C GLY A 284 -30.79 -15.34 -20.81
N GLY A 285 -31.23 -15.19 -19.56
CA GLY A 285 -30.69 -14.19 -18.63
C GLY A 285 -31.29 -12.79 -18.79
N TYR A 286 -30.85 -11.85 -17.96
CA TYR A 286 -31.33 -10.48 -17.84
C TYR A 286 -30.70 -9.52 -18.84
N MET A 287 -29.53 -9.83 -19.41
CA MET A 287 -28.88 -8.99 -20.42
C MET A 287 -29.77 -8.67 -21.64
N GLN A 288 -30.70 -9.56 -22.00
CA GLN A 288 -31.64 -9.35 -23.12
C GLN A 288 -32.62 -8.16 -22.92
N PHE A 289 -32.69 -7.62 -21.70
CA PHE A 289 -33.57 -6.52 -21.33
C PHE A 289 -32.86 -5.15 -21.34
N LEU A 290 -31.59 -5.08 -21.71
CA LEU A 290 -30.86 -3.83 -21.93
C LEU A 290 -31.30 -3.17 -23.25
N LYS A 291 -32.51 -2.59 -23.27
CA LYS A 291 -33.14 -1.99 -24.45
C LYS A 291 -33.14 -0.47 -24.37
N PRO A 292 -32.47 0.26 -25.29
CA PRO A 292 -32.45 1.73 -25.28
C PRO A 292 -33.84 2.38 -25.38
N ASP A 293 -34.81 1.69 -26.00
CA ASP A 293 -36.21 2.10 -26.14
C ASP A 293 -37.14 1.44 -25.10
N GLY A 294 -36.58 0.87 -24.03
CA GLY A 294 -37.29 0.11 -23.00
C GLY A 294 -38.41 0.85 -22.27
N LEU A 295 -38.41 2.19 -22.30
CA LEU A 295 -39.48 3.05 -21.75
C LEU A 295 -40.75 3.08 -22.64
N ARG A 296 -40.65 2.77 -23.93
CA ARG A 296 -41.76 2.91 -24.87
C ARG A 296 -42.94 2.03 -24.46
N GLY A 297 -44.10 2.65 -24.24
CA GLY A 297 -45.34 1.98 -23.86
C GLY A 297 -45.40 1.51 -22.40
N LYS A 298 -44.35 1.73 -21.60
CA LYS A 298 -44.36 1.37 -20.17
C LYS A 298 -45.26 2.29 -19.37
N ARG A 299 -46.01 1.72 -18.42
CA ARG A 299 -46.86 2.48 -17.49
C ARG A 299 -46.15 2.67 -16.17
N LEU A 300 -45.80 3.91 -15.85
CA LEU A 300 -45.00 4.25 -14.68
C LEU A 300 -45.81 5.11 -13.71
N GLY A 301 -46.01 4.61 -12.50
CA GLY A 301 -46.78 5.30 -11.46
C GLY A 301 -45.92 6.22 -10.62
N ILE A 302 -46.44 7.39 -10.25
CA ILE A 302 -45.85 8.31 -9.28
C ILE A 302 -46.76 8.32 -8.05
N PRO A 303 -46.39 7.62 -6.97
CA PRO A 303 -47.16 7.67 -5.75
C PRO A 303 -46.96 9.01 -5.01
N ASN A 304 -48.03 9.47 -4.37
CA ASN A 304 -48.05 10.62 -3.49
C ASN A 304 -47.14 10.40 -2.27
N GLY A 305 -46.72 11.50 -1.65
CA GLY A 305 -45.91 11.48 -0.42
C GLY A 305 -44.39 11.41 -0.62
N PHE A 306 -43.91 11.10 -1.83
CA PHE A 306 -42.46 10.93 -2.08
C PHE A 306 -41.76 12.13 -2.75
N PHE A 307 -42.48 12.93 -3.55
CA PHE A 307 -41.91 14.06 -4.32
C PHE A 307 -42.13 15.43 -3.64
N ASN A 308 -42.11 15.47 -2.30
CA ASN A 308 -42.35 16.72 -1.57
C ASN A 308 -41.06 17.55 -1.44
N PHE A 309 -40.74 18.33 -2.47
CA PHE A 309 -39.59 19.23 -2.48
C PHE A 309 -40.01 20.70 -2.34
N PRO A 310 -39.21 21.56 -1.67
CA PRO A 310 -39.46 22.99 -1.63
C PRO A 310 -39.56 23.58 -3.04
N ASN A 311 -40.50 24.50 -3.25
CA ASN A 311 -40.71 25.14 -4.55
C ASN A 311 -39.44 25.91 -4.99
N GLY A 312 -39.02 25.74 -6.24
CA GLY A 312 -37.77 26.29 -6.80
C GLY A 312 -36.50 25.55 -6.37
N SER A 313 -36.59 24.43 -5.64
CA SER A 313 -35.40 23.63 -5.29
C SER A 313 -34.81 22.93 -6.53
N VAL A 314 -33.50 22.64 -6.47
CA VAL A 314 -32.81 21.92 -7.55
C VAL A 314 -33.43 20.54 -7.76
N GLN A 315 -33.80 19.86 -6.68
CA GLN A 315 -34.45 18.55 -6.73
C GLN A 315 -35.79 18.62 -7.46
N GLN A 316 -36.66 19.57 -7.09
CA GLN A 316 -37.96 19.72 -7.76
C GLN A 316 -37.79 19.91 -9.27
N ILE A 317 -36.92 20.84 -9.69
CA ILE A 317 -36.68 21.15 -11.10
C ILE A 317 -36.12 19.93 -11.84
N VAL A 318 -35.10 19.28 -11.27
CA VAL A 318 -34.45 18.11 -11.90
C VAL A 318 -35.42 16.94 -12.02
N TYR A 319 -36.17 16.59 -10.98
CA TYR A 319 -37.14 15.49 -11.09
C TYR A 319 -38.24 15.79 -12.10
N GLN A 320 -38.75 17.03 -12.16
CA GLN A 320 -39.73 17.42 -13.19
C GLN A 320 -39.16 17.21 -14.61
N GLN A 321 -37.91 17.65 -14.86
CA GLN A 321 -37.24 17.46 -16.16
C GLN A 321 -37.00 15.98 -16.50
N LEU A 322 -36.65 15.16 -15.51
CA LEU A 322 -36.47 13.72 -15.70
C LEU A 322 -37.80 13.02 -16.01
N LEU A 323 -38.88 13.39 -15.33
CA LEU A 323 -40.23 12.88 -15.61
C LEU A 323 -40.73 13.29 -17.00
N GLU A 324 -40.44 14.51 -17.44
CA GLU A 324 -40.67 14.92 -18.84
C GLU A 324 -39.85 14.09 -19.82
N THR A 325 -38.60 13.77 -19.49
CA THR A 325 -37.76 12.92 -20.34
C THR A 325 -38.34 11.52 -20.44
N VAL A 326 -38.80 10.94 -19.33
CA VAL A 326 -39.50 9.65 -19.29
C VAL A 326 -40.73 9.66 -20.20
N ARG A 327 -41.55 10.72 -20.16
CA ARG A 327 -42.70 10.89 -21.07
C ARG A 327 -42.27 10.98 -22.54
N LYS A 328 -41.23 11.77 -22.84
CA LYS A 328 -40.69 11.95 -24.20
C LYS A 328 -40.14 10.64 -24.79
N GLN A 329 -39.63 9.75 -23.95
CA GLN A 329 -39.19 8.40 -24.34
C GLN A 329 -40.36 7.40 -24.52
N GLY A 330 -41.61 7.87 -24.40
CA GLY A 330 -42.80 7.11 -24.74
C GLY A 330 -43.41 6.32 -23.58
N ALA A 331 -43.00 6.58 -22.34
CA ALA A 331 -43.66 6.02 -21.17
C ALA A 331 -44.95 6.79 -20.82
N ILE A 332 -45.96 6.06 -20.37
CA ILE A 332 -47.20 6.60 -19.81
C ILE A 332 -46.95 6.84 -18.32
N VAL A 333 -46.89 8.10 -17.91
CA VAL A 333 -46.69 8.46 -16.49
C VAL A 333 -48.05 8.73 -15.85
N VAL A 334 -48.39 7.95 -14.83
CA VAL A 334 -49.63 8.06 -14.04
C VAL A 334 -49.29 8.72 -12.70
N GLU A 335 -49.84 9.92 -12.46
CA GLU A 335 -49.55 10.70 -11.25
C GLU A 335 -50.69 10.63 -10.24
N ASN A 336 -50.44 11.16 -9.04
CA ASN A 336 -51.40 11.28 -7.93
C ASN A 336 -51.94 9.93 -7.43
N LEU A 337 -51.07 8.91 -7.39
CA LEU A 337 -51.42 7.58 -6.93
C LEU A 337 -51.22 7.45 -5.41
N ASP A 338 -52.11 6.75 -4.72
CA ASP A 338 -51.96 6.52 -3.27
C ASP A 338 -51.60 5.05 -2.98
N ILE A 339 -50.52 4.85 -2.23
CA ILE A 339 -50.24 3.56 -1.60
C ILE A 339 -51.06 3.52 -0.30
N ALA A 340 -52.00 2.57 -0.23
CA ALA A 340 -52.82 2.42 0.96
C ALA A 340 -51.96 2.19 2.22
N ASN A 341 -52.26 2.91 3.30
CA ASN A 341 -51.52 2.87 4.56
C ASN A 341 -50.03 3.24 4.46
N LEU A 342 -49.64 4.09 3.49
CA LEU A 342 -48.23 4.48 3.29
C LEU A 342 -47.55 5.00 4.57
N THR A 343 -48.23 5.83 5.35
CA THR A 343 -47.69 6.35 6.62
C THR A 343 -47.40 5.25 7.63
N VAL A 344 -48.28 4.25 7.71
CA VAL A 344 -48.05 3.06 8.54
C VAL A 344 -46.87 2.26 7.99
N ILE A 345 -46.81 2.04 6.67
CA ILE A 345 -45.73 1.26 6.04
C ILE A 345 -44.36 1.88 6.31
N GLN A 346 -44.22 3.21 6.21
CA GLN A 346 -42.96 3.91 6.43
C GLN A 346 -42.53 3.97 7.90
N ASP A 347 -43.44 3.73 8.84
CA ASP A 347 -43.13 3.71 10.26
C ASP A 347 -42.67 2.32 10.70
N VAL A 348 -41.39 2.03 10.51
CA VAL A 348 -40.77 0.72 10.80
C VAL A 348 -40.93 0.25 12.25
N LEU A 349 -41.21 1.17 13.18
CA LEU A 349 -41.46 0.86 14.59
C LEU A 349 -42.90 0.38 14.82
N ASN A 350 -43.84 0.83 13.99
CA ASN A 350 -45.27 0.56 14.15
C ASN A 350 -45.87 -0.36 13.07
N ASN A 351 -45.16 -0.60 11.96
CA ASN A 351 -45.59 -1.52 10.89
C ASN A 351 -45.36 -3.01 11.24
N GLY A 352 -44.61 -3.28 12.31
CA GLY A 352 -44.23 -4.63 12.78
C GLY A 352 -42.87 -5.14 12.27
N GLU A 353 -42.18 -4.41 11.41
CA GLU A 353 -40.91 -4.79 10.80
C GLU A 353 -39.82 -4.95 11.85
N GLN A 354 -39.60 -3.94 12.71
CA GLN A 354 -38.54 -4.03 13.73
C GLN A 354 -38.76 -5.17 14.72
N ILE A 355 -40.03 -5.51 15.04
CA ILE A 355 -40.38 -6.67 15.88
C ILE A 355 -39.88 -7.97 15.22
N VAL A 356 -40.16 -8.14 13.94
CA VAL A 356 -39.79 -9.35 13.20
C VAL A 356 -38.29 -9.41 12.96
N LEU A 357 -37.67 -8.29 12.57
CA LEU A 357 -36.24 -8.22 12.29
C LEU A 357 -35.40 -8.51 13.53
N ALA A 358 -35.77 -8.01 14.71
CA ALA A 358 -35.05 -8.31 15.94
C ALA A 358 -35.04 -9.83 16.26
N ALA A 359 -36.18 -10.50 16.10
CA ALA A 359 -36.31 -11.94 16.36
C ALA A 359 -35.61 -12.81 15.29
N GLU A 360 -35.74 -12.42 14.02
CA GLU A 360 -35.07 -13.11 12.91
C GLU A 360 -33.54 -12.89 12.95
N PHE A 361 -33.07 -11.72 13.38
CA PHE A 361 -31.64 -11.40 13.48
C PHE A 361 -30.92 -12.30 14.48
N LYS A 362 -31.39 -12.40 15.73
CA LYS A 362 -30.77 -13.27 16.75
C LYS A 362 -30.64 -14.70 16.24
N SER A 363 -31.73 -15.27 15.75
CA SER A 363 -31.76 -16.67 15.30
C SER A 363 -30.90 -16.90 14.06
N SER A 364 -30.93 -16.00 13.09
CA SER A 364 -30.16 -16.10 11.85
C SER A 364 -28.66 -15.89 12.09
N LEU A 365 -28.30 -14.89 12.89
CA LEU A 365 -26.90 -14.62 13.23
C LEU A 365 -26.29 -15.77 14.02
N ASN A 366 -26.96 -16.26 15.06
CA ASN A 366 -26.46 -17.40 15.83
C ASN A 366 -26.29 -18.65 14.95
N SER A 367 -27.20 -18.88 14.02
CA SER A 367 -27.07 -19.96 13.02
C SER A 367 -25.84 -19.75 12.12
N TYR A 368 -25.63 -18.55 11.60
CA TYR A 368 -24.43 -18.20 10.82
C TYR A 368 -23.13 -18.44 11.62
N LEU A 369 -23.05 -17.92 12.85
CA LEU A 369 -21.87 -18.05 13.71
C LEU A 369 -21.56 -19.51 14.09
N SER A 370 -22.60 -20.34 14.20
CA SER A 370 -22.45 -21.77 14.46
C SER A 370 -21.86 -22.54 13.27
N ASP A 371 -22.07 -22.07 12.02
CA ASP A 371 -21.52 -22.67 10.81
C ASP A 371 -20.06 -22.26 10.56
N LEU A 372 -19.52 -21.26 11.27
CA LEU A 372 -18.12 -20.87 11.14
C LEU A 372 -17.20 -22.00 11.65
N SER A 373 -16.10 -22.26 10.94
CA SER A 373 -15.10 -23.22 11.42
C SER A 373 -14.46 -22.75 12.71
N TYR A 374 -14.13 -21.46 12.77
CA TYR A 374 -13.59 -20.78 13.93
C TYR A 374 -14.16 -19.36 14.01
N SER A 375 -14.39 -18.86 15.22
CA SER A 375 -14.81 -17.48 15.45
C SER A 375 -14.53 -17.13 16.93
N PRO A 376 -14.06 -15.90 17.24
CA PRO A 376 -13.89 -15.44 18.62
C PRO A 376 -15.22 -15.39 19.39
N VAL A 377 -16.33 -15.20 18.68
CA VAL A 377 -17.69 -15.17 19.21
C VAL A 377 -18.58 -16.17 18.47
N ARG A 378 -19.52 -16.80 19.17
CA ARG A 378 -20.43 -17.83 18.65
C ARG A 378 -21.91 -17.49 18.78
N SER A 379 -22.25 -16.37 19.41
CA SER A 379 -23.62 -15.93 19.62
C SER A 379 -23.73 -14.40 19.67
N LEU A 380 -24.94 -13.88 19.49
CA LEU A 380 -25.26 -12.46 19.69
C LEU A 380 -24.95 -12.00 21.12
N ALA A 381 -25.25 -12.83 22.12
CA ALA A 381 -24.87 -12.58 23.51
C ALA A 381 -23.35 -12.40 23.68
N GLU A 382 -22.53 -13.22 23.03
CA GLU A 382 -21.07 -13.08 23.05
C GLU A 382 -20.59 -11.83 22.29
N ILE A 383 -21.27 -11.41 21.23
CA ILE A 383 -20.98 -10.14 20.55
C ILE A 383 -21.27 -8.95 21.46
N ILE A 384 -22.41 -8.97 22.17
CA ILE A 384 -22.76 -7.93 23.15
C ILE A 384 -21.69 -7.86 24.25
N ALA A 385 -21.28 -9.03 24.77
CA ALA A 385 -20.22 -9.12 25.77
C ALA A 385 -18.87 -8.62 25.23
N PHE A 386 -18.52 -8.97 24.00
CA PHE A 386 -17.32 -8.48 23.32
C PHE A 386 -17.33 -6.95 23.25
N ASN A 387 -18.43 -6.35 22.78
CA ASN A 387 -18.54 -4.90 22.66
C ASN A 387 -18.41 -4.21 24.02
N ASN A 388 -19.03 -4.77 25.06
CA ASN A 388 -18.92 -4.24 26.42
C ASN A 388 -17.49 -4.32 26.97
N ALA A 389 -16.71 -5.32 26.55
CA ALA A 389 -15.30 -5.47 26.90
C ALA A 389 -14.38 -4.57 26.04
N HIS A 390 -14.83 -4.09 24.88
CA HIS A 390 -14.07 -3.24 23.94
C HIS A 390 -14.83 -1.93 23.62
N PRO A 391 -15.25 -1.16 24.63
CA PRO A 391 -16.18 -0.04 24.43
C PRO A 391 -15.58 1.14 23.66
N ILE A 392 -14.24 1.24 23.61
CA ILE A 392 -13.52 2.29 22.89
C ILE A 392 -13.43 1.93 21.42
N GLU A 393 -12.95 0.71 21.10
CA GLU A 393 -12.78 0.21 19.74
C GLU A 393 -14.13 0.14 18.99
N GLU A 394 -15.16 -0.36 19.66
CA GLU A 394 -16.51 -0.51 19.11
C GLU A 394 -17.34 0.80 19.20
N ARG A 395 -16.77 1.87 19.78
CA ARG A 395 -17.40 3.20 19.98
C ARG A 395 -18.78 3.11 20.63
N LEU A 396 -18.91 2.33 21.70
CA LEU A 396 -20.19 2.16 22.41
C LEU A 396 -20.73 3.47 22.98
N LYS A 397 -19.85 4.43 23.31
CA LYS A 397 -20.26 5.77 23.76
C LYS A 397 -21.02 6.55 22.69
N ASP A 398 -20.64 6.39 21.43
CA ASP A 398 -21.15 7.22 20.33
C ASP A 398 -22.39 6.60 19.67
N PHE A 399 -22.45 5.27 19.59
CA PHE A 399 -23.51 4.58 18.84
C PHE A 399 -24.34 3.60 19.68
N GLY A 400 -23.80 3.12 20.81
CA GLY A 400 -24.42 2.08 21.61
C GLY A 400 -24.65 0.76 20.85
N GLN A 401 -25.55 -0.08 21.39
CA GLN A 401 -25.92 -1.38 20.82
C GLN A 401 -27.36 -1.80 21.18
N LEU A 402 -28.30 -0.83 21.19
CA LEU A 402 -29.67 -1.05 21.66
C LEU A 402 -30.39 -2.17 20.89
N ILE A 403 -30.26 -2.23 19.57
CA ILE A 403 -30.96 -3.23 18.75
C ILE A 403 -30.47 -4.64 19.12
N PHE A 404 -29.18 -4.80 19.45
CA PHE A 404 -28.65 -6.09 19.89
C PHE A 404 -29.27 -6.55 21.21
N LEU A 405 -29.43 -5.64 22.18
CA LEU A 405 -30.08 -5.95 23.45
C LEU A 405 -31.54 -6.36 23.25
N VAL A 406 -32.26 -5.65 22.38
CA VAL A 406 -33.65 -5.99 22.03
C VAL A 406 -33.71 -7.35 21.34
N ALA A 407 -32.87 -7.58 20.33
CA ALA A 407 -32.81 -8.84 19.60
C ALA A 407 -32.43 -10.02 20.50
N GLU A 408 -31.45 -9.85 21.39
CA GLU A 408 -31.04 -10.89 22.33
C GLU A 408 -32.16 -11.25 23.31
N ASN A 409 -33.01 -10.30 23.68
CA ASN A 409 -34.16 -10.56 24.56
C ASN A 409 -35.33 -11.28 23.86
N THR A 410 -35.27 -11.48 22.54
CA THR A 410 -36.30 -12.24 21.81
C THR A 410 -36.21 -13.73 22.09
N THR A 411 -37.35 -14.41 22.06
CA THR A 411 -37.46 -15.88 22.22
C THR A 411 -37.72 -16.60 20.89
N GLY A 412 -37.51 -15.89 19.76
CA GLY A 412 -37.79 -16.37 18.41
C GLY A 412 -39.17 -15.91 17.90
N ILE A 413 -39.73 -16.67 16.95
CA ILE A 413 -41.00 -16.31 16.29
C ILE A 413 -42.20 -16.78 17.12
N GLY A 414 -42.66 -15.92 18.02
CA GLY A 414 -43.82 -16.10 18.88
C GLY A 414 -45.11 -15.52 18.29
N SER A 415 -46.12 -15.34 19.15
CA SER A 415 -47.41 -14.77 18.75
C SER A 415 -47.32 -13.30 18.29
N PRO A 416 -46.55 -12.41 18.96
CA PRO A 416 -46.34 -11.04 18.50
C PRO A 416 -45.66 -10.99 17.12
N GLU A 417 -44.60 -11.76 16.92
CA GLU A 417 -43.85 -11.80 15.66
C GLU A 417 -44.71 -12.37 14.54
N ARG A 418 -45.52 -13.40 14.80
CA ARG A 418 -46.49 -13.92 13.82
C ARG A 418 -47.57 -12.90 13.46
N ALA A 419 -48.02 -12.08 14.41
CA ALA A 419 -48.97 -11.00 14.15
C ALA A 419 -48.33 -9.91 13.28
N ALA A 420 -47.11 -9.50 13.61
CA ALA A 420 -46.34 -8.56 12.82
C ALA A 420 -46.08 -9.08 11.39
N ILE A 421 -45.70 -10.35 11.21
CA ILE A 421 -45.56 -10.97 9.87
C ILE A 421 -46.88 -10.89 9.07
N ARG A 422 -48.02 -11.17 9.70
CA ARG A 422 -49.34 -11.03 9.03
C ARG A 422 -49.62 -9.58 8.65
N GLN A 423 -49.29 -8.62 9.51
CA GLN A 423 -49.45 -7.20 9.24
C GLN A 423 -48.58 -6.75 8.06
N LEU A 424 -47.28 -7.10 8.04
CA LEU A 424 -46.38 -6.78 6.93
C LEU A 424 -46.87 -7.36 5.60
N ASN A 425 -47.29 -8.64 5.61
CA ASN A 425 -47.85 -9.28 4.42
C ASN A 425 -49.13 -8.56 3.93
N LYS A 426 -50.00 -8.15 4.86
CA LYS A 426 -51.22 -7.40 4.55
C LYS A 426 -50.90 -6.02 3.99
N LEU A 427 -49.98 -5.28 4.60
CA LEU A 427 -49.54 -3.96 4.15
C LEU A 427 -48.92 -4.02 2.74
N SER A 428 -48.11 -5.04 2.46
CA SER A 428 -47.57 -5.29 1.10
C SER A 428 -48.69 -5.56 0.09
N ALA A 429 -49.61 -6.48 0.42
CA ALA A 429 -50.69 -6.92 -0.46
C ALA A 429 -51.70 -5.82 -0.75
N ASP A 430 -52.17 -5.12 0.28
CA ASP A 430 -53.20 -4.08 0.20
C ASP A 430 -52.62 -2.73 -0.27
N GLY A 431 -51.30 -2.53 -0.13
CA GLY A 431 -50.58 -1.33 -0.54
C GLY A 431 -50.06 -1.42 -1.98
N LEU A 432 -48.74 -1.60 -2.14
CA LEU A 432 -48.08 -1.53 -3.44
C LEU A 432 -48.54 -2.63 -4.40
N GLU A 433 -48.79 -3.85 -3.94
CA GLU A 433 -49.24 -4.92 -4.85
C GLU A 433 -50.60 -4.62 -5.49
N LYS A 434 -51.53 -4.12 -4.68
CA LYS A 434 -52.86 -3.72 -5.13
C LYS A 434 -52.76 -2.57 -6.12
N LEU A 435 -52.03 -1.51 -5.76
CA LEU A 435 -51.81 -0.35 -6.62
C LEU A 435 -51.25 -0.74 -7.99
N MET A 436 -50.17 -1.54 -8.00
CA MET A 436 -49.53 -1.98 -9.24
C MET A 436 -50.47 -2.77 -10.15
N LYS A 437 -51.37 -3.59 -9.57
CA LYS A 437 -52.33 -4.41 -10.32
C LYS A 437 -53.51 -3.60 -10.84
N GLU A 438 -54.10 -2.76 -10.01
CA GLU A 438 -55.28 -1.96 -10.37
C GLU A 438 -54.94 -0.93 -11.45
N GLU A 439 -53.80 -0.26 -11.31
CA GLU A 439 -53.32 0.76 -12.26
C GLU A 439 -52.55 0.18 -13.47
N GLN A 440 -52.37 -1.15 -13.49
CA GLN A 440 -51.62 -1.88 -14.52
C GLN A 440 -50.22 -1.30 -14.76
N LEU A 441 -49.48 -1.11 -13.68
CA LEU A 441 -48.17 -0.47 -13.72
C LEU A 441 -47.06 -1.48 -14.02
N ASP A 442 -46.06 -1.01 -14.77
CA ASP A 442 -44.80 -1.72 -14.98
C ASP A 442 -43.76 -1.38 -13.92
N ALA A 443 -43.81 -0.16 -13.38
CA ALA A 443 -43.04 0.26 -12.22
C ALA A 443 -43.69 1.45 -11.52
N VAL A 444 -43.29 1.68 -10.28
CA VAL A 444 -43.43 2.97 -9.59
C VAL A 444 -42.09 3.71 -9.60
N ILE A 445 -42.16 5.03 -9.64
CA ILE A 445 -41.01 5.93 -9.65
C ILE A 445 -41.02 6.75 -8.35
N THR A 446 -39.88 6.83 -7.65
CA THR A 446 -39.69 7.73 -6.51
C THR A 446 -38.30 8.38 -6.51
N PRO A 447 -38.09 9.49 -5.79
CA PRO A 447 -36.78 10.02 -5.50
C PRO A 447 -35.93 9.05 -4.66
N ASN A 448 -34.62 9.08 -4.88
CA ASN A 448 -33.61 8.35 -4.10
C ASN A 448 -34.03 6.91 -3.81
N ASP A 449 -34.02 6.52 -2.55
CA ASP A 449 -34.42 5.25 -1.99
C ASP A 449 -35.76 5.33 -1.26
N SER A 450 -36.56 6.40 -1.42
CA SER A 450 -37.72 6.66 -0.57
C SER A 450 -38.79 5.56 -0.57
N LEU A 451 -38.79 4.68 -1.57
CA LEU A 451 -39.67 3.52 -1.68
C LEU A 451 -39.12 2.25 -0.98
N SER A 452 -37.92 2.29 -0.39
CA SER A 452 -37.19 1.10 0.07
C SER A 452 -38.02 0.24 1.02
N THR A 453 -38.62 0.82 2.06
CA THR A 453 -39.41 0.10 3.06
C THR A 453 -40.64 -0.58 2.44
N VAL A 454 -41.32 0.11 1.53
CA VAL A 454 -42.49 -0.44 0.80
C VAL A 454 -42.08 -1.70 0.03
N LEU A 455 -40.90 -1.70 -0.59
CA LEU A 455 -40.38 -2.83 -1.36
C LEU A 455 -39.75 -3.92 -0.49
N ALA A 456 -39.15 -3.54 0.64
CA ALA A 456 -38.46 -4.42 1.58
C ALA A 456 -39.46 -5.36 2.27
N ILE A 457 -40.55 -4.84 2.84
CA ILE A 457 -41.59 -5.66 3.50
C ILE A 457 -42.21 -6.68 2.55
N GLY A 458 -42.29 -6.33 1.26
CA GLY A 458 -42.78 -7.20 0.21
C GLY A 458 -41.72 -8.15 -0.34
N GLY A 459 -40.42 -7.91 -0.14
CA GLY A 459 -39.33 -8.65 -0.79
C GLY A 459 -39.28 -8.45 -2.31
N MET A 460 -39.64 -7.25 -2.77
CA MET A 460 -39.83 -6.85 -4.17
C MET A 460 -38.59 -6.20 -4.78
N PRO A 461 -38.36 -6.24 -6.11
CA PRO A 461 -37.17 -5.67 -6.73
C PRO A 461 -37.25 -4.15 -6.94
N ALA A 462 -36.08 -3.51 -6.98
CA ALA A 462 -35.92 -2.13 -7.41
C ALA A 462 -34.55 -1.84 -8.01
N ILE A 463 -34.49 -0.80 -8.84
CA ILE A 463 -33.26 -0.28 -9.43
C ILE A 463 -33.21 1.23 -9.18
N THR A 464 -32.14 1.71 -8.53
CA THR A 464 -31.85 3.14 -8.47
C THR A 464 -30.82 3.51 -9.53
N VAL A 465 -31.02 4.65 -10.18
CA VAL A 465 -30.16 5.21 -11.23
C VAL A 465 -29.81 6.66 -10.90
N PRO A 466 -28.60 7.16 -11.20
CA PRO A 466 -28.25 8.56 -10.98
C PRO A 466 -29.23 9.54 -11.61
N ALA A 467 -29.73 10.51 -10.84
CA ALA A 467 -30.76 11.47 -11.27
C ALA A 467 -30.28 12.92 -11.24
N GLY A 468 -29.34 13.28 -10.37
CA GLY A 468 -28.74 14.61 -10.39
C GLY A 468 -27.82 14.89 -9.22
N TYR A 469 -27.52 16.17 -9.03
CA TYR A 469 -26.64 16.68 -7.99
C TYR A 469 -27.28 17.91 -7.35
N GLY A 470 -27.34 17.95 -6.02
CA GLY A 470 -27.83 19.11 -5.27
C GLY A 470 -26.87 20.30 -5.38
N LYS A 471 -27.27 21.45 -4.81
CA LYS A 471 -26.49 22.71 -4.88
C LYS A 471 -25.02 22.57 -4.46
N ARG A 472 -24.72 21.70 -3.48
CA ARG A 472 -23.37 21.44 -2.96
C ARG A 472 -22.62 20.32 -3.69
N GLY A 473 -23.20 19.72 -4.72
CA GLY A 473 -22.62 18.59 -5.46
C GLY A 473 -22.92 17.21 -4.88
N VAL A 474 -23.74 17.10 -3.82
CA VAL A 474 -24.18 15.80 -3.29
C VAL A 474 -25.11 15.13 -4.31
N PRO A 475 -24.86 13.88 -4.73
CA PRO A 475 -25.73 13.16 -5.66
C PRO A 475 -27.11 12.85 -5.08
N PHE A 476 -28.08 12.69 -5.96
CA PHE A 476 -29.36 12.06 -5.69
C PHE A 476 -29.76 11.15 -6.87
N GLY A 477 -30.51 10.10 -6.57
CA GLY A 477 -30.91 9.06 -7.53
C GLY A 477 -32.42 9.04 -7.81
N ILE A 478 -32.85 8.24 -8.77
CA ILE A 478 -34.27 7.93 -9.02
C ILE A 478 -34.44 6.43 -8.92
N CYS A 479 -35.45 5.97 -8.18
CA CYS A 479 -35.72 4.56 -7.98
C CYS A 479 -36.94 4.11 -8.78
N PHE A 480 -36.78 2.99 -9.47
CA PHE A 480 -37.84 2.25 -10.14
C PHE A 480 -38.12 0.97 -9.36
N GLY A 481 -39.31 0.87 -8.77
CA GLY A 481 -39.76 -0.29 -7.99
C GLY A 481 -40.84 -1.08 -8.70
N GLY A 482 -40.90 -2.40 -8.51
CA GLY A 482 -41.88 -3.27 -9.16
C GLY A 482 -42.26 -4.48 -8.32
N LEU A 483 -43.17 -5.32 -8.81
CA LEU A 483 -43.55 -6.56 -8.11
C LEU A 483 -42.46 -7.63 -8.22
N LYS A 484 -42.56 -8.70 -7.41
CA LYS A 484 -41.64 -9.85 -7.50
C LYS A 484 -41.58 -10.38 -8.93
N GLY A 485 -40.36 -10.53 -9.45
CA GLY A 485 -40.12 -10.97 -10.82
C GLY A 485 -40.18 -9.86 -11.89
N TYR A 486 -40.33 -8.58 -11.50
CA TYR A 486 -40.34 -7.47 -12.45
C TYR A 486 -38.94 -6.99 -12.86
N GLU A 487 -37.87 -7.66 -12.44
CA GLU A 487 -36.49 -7.34 -12.84
C GLU A 487 -36.35 -7.11 -14.36
N PRO A 488 -36.94 -7.93 -15.27
CA PRO A 488 -36.87 -7.66 -16.70
C PRO A 488 -37.42 -6.29 -17.10
N ARG A 489 -38.58 -5.92 -16.56
CA ARG A 489 -39.24 -4.63 -16.86
C ARG A 489 -38.45 -3.47 -16.29
N LEU A 490 -38.00 -3.62 -15.04
CA LEU A 490 -37.22 -2.60 -14.35
C LEU A 490 -35.88 -2.36 -15.05
N ILE A 491 -35.23 -3.41 -15.57
CA ILE A 491 -33.99 -3.28 -16.35
C ILE A 491 -34.25 -2.52 -17.66
N GLU A 492 -35.31 -2.85 -18.41
CA GLU A 492 -35.68 -2.10 -19.62
C GLU A 492 -35.91 -0.62 -19.31
N ILE A 493 -36.66 -0.32 -18.26
CA ILE A 493 -36.98 1.04 -17.83
C ILE A 493 -35.71 1.80 -17.40
N ALA A 494 -34.93 1.21 -16.49
CA ALA A 494 -33.75 1.84 -15.92
C ALA A 494 -32.65 2.06 -16.97
N TYR A 495 -32.43 1.10 -17.87
CA TYR A 495 -31.44 1.23 -18.93
C TYR A 495 -31.85 2.30 -19.94
N ALA A 496 -33.09 2.29 -20.42
CA ALA A 496 -33.58 3.34 -21.32
C ALA A 496 -33.53 4.73 -20.67
N PHE A 497 -33.86 4.83 -19.38
CA PHE A 497 -33.73 6.08 -18.62
C PHE A 497 -32.26 6.53 -18.52
N GLU A 498 -31.34 5.63 -18.17
CA GLU A 498 -29.90 5.92 -18.12
C GLU A 498 -29.38 6.40 -19.47
N GLN A 499 -29.68 5.68 -20.56
CA GLN A 499 -29.22 6.03 -21.91
C GLN A 499 -29.81 7.36 -22.40
N ALA A 500 -31.04 7.68 -22.04
CA ALA A 500 -31.68 8.94 -22.42
C ALA A 500 -31.12 10.16 -21.66
N THR A 501 -30.49 9.96 -20.51
CA THR A 501 -30.14 11.06 -19.59
C THR A 501 -28.65 11.20 -19.34
N MET A 502 -27.90 10.08 -19.28
CA MET A 502 -26.45 10.02 -19.06
C MET A 502 -25.98 10.93 -17.90
N VAL A 503 -26.74 10.96 -16.80
CA VAL A 503 -26.58 11.96 -15.72
C VAL A 503 -25.27 11.80 -14.95
N ARG A 504 -24.82 10.55 -14.75
CA ARG A 504 -23.66 10.24 -13.91
C ARG A 504 -22.42 11.02 -14.37
N LYS A 505 -21.71 11.58 -13.40
CA LYS A 505 -20.40 12.25 -13.56
C LYS A 505 -19.42 11.63 -12.58
N THR A 506 -18.16 11.49 -12.97
CA THR A 506 -17.08 11.06 -12.08
C THR A 506 -16.84 12.10 -10.96
N PRO A 507 -16.56 11.69 -9.70
CA PRO A 507 -16.24 12.61 -8.62
C PRO A 507 -14.98 13.45 -8.89
N LYS A 508 -15.03 14.77 -8.65
CA LYS A 508 -13.91 15.70 -8.94
C LYS A 508 -12.84 15.79 -7.85
N HIS A 509 -13.20 15.58 -6.58
CA HIS A 509 -12.31 15.78 -5.43
C HIS A 509 -11.37 14.59 -5.16
N ALA A 510 -11.46 13.53 -5.95
CA ALA A 510 -10.56 12.37 -5.89
C ALA A 510 -9.22 12.60 -6.63
N TYR A 511 -8.98 13.78 -7.19
CA TYR A 511 -7.77 14.08 -7.93
C TYR A 511 -7.11 15.38 -7.41
N PRO A 512 -5.98 15.33 -6.69
CA PRO A 512 -4.96 16.33 -6.92
C PRO A 512 -4.34 16.01 -8.29
N VAL A 513 -4.95 16.50 -9.36
CA VAL A 513 -4.27 16.61 -10.64
C VAL A 513 -3.25 17.73 -10.46
N MET A 514 -1.99 17.40 -10.18
CA MET A 514 -0.91 18.25 -10.66
C MET A 514 -0.93 18.12 -12.19
N SER A 515 -1.62 19.03 -12.86
CA SER A 515 -1.42 19.19 -14.31
C SER A 515 0.03 19.64 -14.52
N PRO A 516 0.69 19.16 -15.59
CA PRO A 516 2.02 19.61 -15.94
C PRO A 516 1.90 21.05 -16.44
N VAL A 517 2.20 22.03 -15.58
CA VAL A 517 2.65 23.33 -16.07
C VAL A 517 4.03 23.08 -16.64
N LEU A 518 4.11 22.87 -17.95
CA LEU A 518 5.35 23.09 -18.68
C LEU A 518 5.63 24.60 -18.58
N PRO A 519 6.68 25.07 -17.90
CA PRO A 519 7.14 26.42 -18.12
C PRO A 519 7.81 26.41 -19.49
N CYS A 520 7.18 27.06 -20.45
CA CYS A 520 7.83 27.49 -21.67
C CYS A 520 8.91 28.51 -21.23
N LEU A 521 10.17 28.07 -21.10
CA LEU A 521 11.30 28.94 -20.82
C LEU A 521 12.09 29.18 -22.12
N PRO A 522 12.47 30.43 -22.44
CA PRO A 522 12.96 30.82 -23.75
C PRO A 522 14.38 30.31 -23.99
N SER A 523 14.66 30.03 -25.26
CA SER A 523 15.99 29.81 -25.79
C SER A 523 16.96 30.94 -25.42
N LEU A 524 17.92 30.67 -24.53
CA LEU A 524 19.12 31.47 -24.33
C LEU A 524 20.34 30.55 -24.36
N LEU A 525 20.86 30.33 -25.56
CA LEU A 525 22.23 29.87 -25.80
C LEU A 525 23.20 31.03 -25.51
N PRO A 526 24.34 30.81 -24.84
CA PRO A 526 25.53 31.62 -25.08
C PRO A 526 26.24 31.09 -26.34
N ARG A 527 26.49 32.01 -27.27
CA ARG A 527 27.41 31.82 -28.40
C ARG A 527 28.87 31.96 -27.94
N ARG A 528 29.76 31.31 -28.72
CA ARG A 528 31.24 31.33 -28.76
C ARG A 528 31.85 30.23 -27.87
N GLY A 529 32.67 29.30 -28.34
CA GLY A 529 33.35 29.11 -29.62
C GLY A 529 34.83 28.89 -29.34
N ASP A 530 35.37 27.69 -29.57
CA ASP A 530 36.68 27.54 -30.20
C ASP A 530 36.88 26.12 -30.74
N ARG A 531 37.60 26.08 -31.85
CA ARG A 531 38.02 24.93 -32.64
C ARG A 531 39.18 24.24 -31.95
N ARG A 532 39.15 22.91 -31.83
CA ARG A 532 40.36 22.05 -31.92
C ARG A 532 40.00 20.59 -32.19
N GLY A 533 40.51 20.08 -33.30
CA GLY A 533 40.71 18.65 -33.63
C GLY A 533 39.45 17.79 -33.78
N LYS A 534 38.86 17.55 -34.96
CA LYS A 534 39.51 17.08 -36.20
C LYS A 534 40.59 16.01 -35.95
N ARG A 535 40.24 14.91 -35.27
CA ARG A 535 40.98 13.63 -35.40
C ARG A 535 40.22 12.39 -34.89
N ALA A 536 38.94 12.24 -35.23
CA ALA A 536 38.22 10.96 -35.02
C ALA A 536 37.15 10.66 -36.09
N GLU A 537 37.17 11.38 -37.22
CA GLU A 537 36.19 11.22 -38.32
C GLU A 537 36.87 10.82 -39.65
N ARG A 538 38.04 10.16 -39.56
CA ARG A 538 38.85 9.78 -40.75
C ARG A 538 39.30 8.31 -40.80
N SER A 539 38.69 7.41 -40.04
CA SER A 539 39.00 5.96 -40.10
C SER A 539 37.82 5.04 -40.44
N LEU A 540 36.74 5.57 -41.01
CA LEU A 540 35.60 4.78 -41.53
C LEU A 540 35.25 5.15 -42.98
N LYS A 541 36.22 5.69 -43.71
CA LYS A 541 36.11 6.07 -45.14
C LYS A 541 37.21 5.42 -45.98
N THR A 542 37.38 4.10 -45.96
CA THR A 542 38.02 3.39 -47.10
C THR A 542 37.78 1.86 -47.13
N THR A 543 36.58 1.38 -46.82
CA THR A 543 36.21 0.00 -47.22
C THR A 543 34.71 -0.14 -47.39
N CYS A 544 34.16 0.55 -48.39
CA CYS A 544 32.97 0.14 -49.15
C CYS A 544 32.68 1.19 -50.23
N ASN A 545 33.60 1.31 -51.18
CA ASN A 545 33.33 1.90 -52.49
C ASN A 545 34.05 1.05 -53.53
N SER A 546 33.49 -0.13 -53.76
CA SER A 546 33.70 -0.91 -54.99
C SER A 546 32.62 -2.00 -55.07
N ALA A 547 31.39 -1.60 -55.41
CA ALA A 547 30.48 -2.34 -56.29
C ALA A 547 29.09 -1.70 -56.28
N MET A 548 28.81 -0.98 -57.37
CA MET A 548 27.55 -1.04 -58.11
C MET A 548 26.29 -0.55 -57.37
N THR A 549 25.81 0.68 -57.61
CA THR A 549 25.17 1.07 -58.87
C THR A 549 24.23 -0.03 -59.41
N GLN A 550 23.05 -0.19 -58.79
CA GLN A 550 21.78 -0.50 -59.46
C GLN A 550 20.68 -0.77 -58.41
N LEU A 551 19.80 0.21 -58.18
CA LEU A 551 18.35 0.01 -58.00
C LEU A 551 17.71 1.38 -57.81
N ARG A 552 17.34 1.99 -58.95
CA ARG A 552 16.41 3.11 -59.01
C ARG A 552 15.01 2.56 -58.76
N HIS A 553 14.47 2.69 -57.56
CA HIS A 553 13.03 2.71 -57.37
C HIS A 553 12.62 3.50 -56.12
N PRO A 554 11.75 4.53 -56.24
CA PRO A 554 11.27 5.32 -55.11
C PRO A 554 10.46 4.51 -54.09
N LEU A 555 10.11 3.26 -54.41
CA LEU A 555 9.41 2.33 -53.53
C LEU A 555 10.30 1.74 -52.43
N ALA A 556 11.59 1.50 -52.70
CA ALA A 556 12.51 0.89 -51.74
C ALA A 556 12.91 1.86 -50.62
N VAL A 557 13.02 3.15 -50.95
CA VAL A 557 13.27 4.22 -49.97
C VAL A 557 12.04 4.44 -49.08
N ALA A 558 10.83 4.43 -49.65
CA ALA A 558 9.59 4.53 -48.87
C ALA A 558 9.37 3.33 -47.92
N ILE A 559 9.69 2.11 -48.36
CA ILE A 559 9.59 0.90 -47.52
C ILE A 559 10.63 0.92 -46.39
N MET A 560 11.87 1.39 -46.62
CA MET A 560 12.85 1.54 -45.54
C MET A 560 12.52 2.69 -44.57
N SER A 561 11.92 3.79 -45.05
CA SER A 561 11.44 4.87 -44.17
C SER A 561 10.22 4.44 -43.34
N LEU A 562 9.32 3.61 -43.89
CA LEU A 562 8.21 3.01 -43.14
C LEU A 562 8.67 1.92 -42.16
N ALA A 563 9.72 1.15 -42.48
CA ALA A 563 10.31 0.19 -41.57
C ALA A 563 11.07 0.86 -40.41
N ALA A 564 11.75 1.98 -40.67
CA ALA A 564 12.38 2.81 -39.63
C ALA A 564 11.34 3.53 -38.76
N ALA A 565 10.22 3.99 -39.35
CA ALA A 565 9.10 4.56 -38.61
C ALA A 565 8.34 3.49 -37.80
N ALA A 566 8.18 2.27 -38.31
CA ALA A 566 7.59 1.13 -37.59
C ALA A 566 8.50 0.63 -36.45
N ALA A 567 9.83 0.64 -36.63
CA ALA A 567 10.78 0.34 -35.56
C ALA A 567 10.79 1.43 -34.47
N ALA A 568 10.59 2.70 -34.85
CA ALA A 568 10.42 3.82 -33.91
C ALA A 568 9.05 3.79 -33.20
N PHE A 569 7.98 3.32 -33.86
CA PHE A 569 6.64 3.20 -33.26
C PHE A 569 6.48 1.97 -32.36
N CYS A 570 7.17 0.87 -32.67
CA CYS A 570 7.15 -0.36 -31.86
C CYS A 570 7.82 -0.19 -30.48
N CYS A 571 8.55 0.92 -30.27
CA CYS A 571 9.23 1.23 -29.02
C CYS A 571 8.35 2.04 -28.02
N CYS A 572 7.12 2.44 -28.39
CA CYS A 572 6.30 3.37 -27.59
C CYS A 572 4.99 2.80 -27.02
N CYS A 573 4.68 1.51 -27.18
CA CYS A 573 3.45 0.90 -26.65
C CYS A 573 3.74 -0.19 -25.61
N SER A 574 4.11 0.24 -24.41
CA SER A 574 4.12 -0.58 -23.19
C SER A 574 3.40 0.19 -22.09
N ALA A 575 2.16 -0.18 -21.78
CA ALA A 575 1.48 0.31 -20.59
C ALA A 575 1.98 -0.50 -19.39
N THR A 576 3.11 -0.07 -18.83
CA THR A 576 3.70 -0.57 -17.58
C THR A 576 2.71 -0.42 -16.43
N THR A 577 2.32 -1.53 -15.81
CA THR A 577 1.69 -1.56 -14.49
C THR A 577 2.59 -0.83 -13.51
N LYS A 578 2.13 0.25 -12.88
CA LYS A 578 3.00 1.05 -12.01
C LYS A 578 3.15 0.35 -10.66
N PHE A 579 4.34 -0.21 -10.44
CA PHE A 579 4.81 -0.60 -9.11
C PHE A 579 4.72 0.61 -8.15
N GLU A 580 4.21 0.41 -6.92
CA GLU A 580 4.25 1.46 -5.90
C GLU A 580 5.68 1.54 -5.36
N PHE A 581 6.40 2.60 -5.73
CA PHE A 581 7.81 2.75 -5.38
C PHE A 581 8.04 3.26 -3.95
N HIS A 582 7.11 4.08 -3.42
CA HIS A 582 7.29 4.71 -2.11
C HIS A 582 7.03 3.70 -1.00
N GLU A 583 7.90 3.67 0.00
CA GLU A 583 7.84 2.75 1.14
C GLU A 583 7.84 1.24 0.79
N ALA A 584 8.12 0.84 -0.45
CA ALA A 584 8.21 -0.57 -0.83
C ALA A 584 9.32 -1.30 -0.04
N THR A 585 9.01 -2.46 0.53
CA THR A 585 9.98 -3.36 1.18
C THR A 585 10.74 -4.19 0.15
N ILE A 586 11.86 -4.79 0.53
CA ILE A 586 12.62 -5.72 -0.31
C ILE A 586 11.73 -6.87 -0.79
N ASP A 587 10.89 -7.43 0.07
CA ASP A 587 9.96 -8.50 -0.33
C ASP A 587 8.95 -8.02 -1.39
N ALA A 588 8.42 -6.81 -1.26
CA ALA A 588 7.54 -6.23 -2.27
C ALA A 588 8.27 -5.96 -3.59
N ILE A 589 9.51 -5.46 -3.52
CA ILE A 589 10.39 -5.22 -4.67
C ILE A 589 10.69 -6.52 -5.41
N GLN A 590 11.13 -7.56 -4.69
CA GLN A 590 11.42 -8.86 -5.29
C GLN A 590 10.17 -9.50 -5.89
N LEU A 591 9.02 -9.40 -5.22
CA LEU A 591 7.75 -9.83 -5.79
C LEU A 591 7.42 -9.06 -7.08
N GLY A 592 7.70 -7.76 -7.12
CA GLY A 592 7.55 -6.91 -8.31
C GLY A 592 8.45 -7.34 -9.47
N PHE A 593 9.70 -7.68 -9.18
CA PHE A 593 10.64 -8.24 -10.15
C PHE A 593 10.18 -9.61 -10.67
N GLU A 594 9.81 -10.53 -9.78
CA GLU A 594 9.36 -11.88 -10.12
C GLU A 594 8.10 -11.86 -10.99
N ASN A 595 7.16 -10.96 -10.68
CA ASN A 595 5.90 -10.87 -11.39
C ASN A 595 5.95 -9.96 -12.64
N GLY A 596 7.08 -9.27 -12.86
CA GLY A 596 7.30 -8.37 -13.99
C GLY A 596 6.58 -7.02 -13.90
N SER A 597 6.02 -6.64 -12.74
CA SER A 597 5.44 -5.30 -12.52
C SER A 597 6.49 -4.23 -12.25
N LEU A 598 7.71 -4.65 -11.92
CA LEU A 598 8.86 -3.79 -11.67
C LEU A 598 10.08 -4.36 -12.40
N THR A 599 10.93 -3.46 -12.91
CA THR A 599 12.29 -3.81 -13.32
C THR A 599 13.28 -3.08 -12.42
N SER A 600 14.47 -3.64 -12.25
CA SER A 600 15.57 -3.01 -11.51
C SER A 600 15.91 -1.66 -12.11
N THR A 601 15.86 -1.54 -13.43
CA THR A 601 16.05 -0.26 -14.14
C THR A 601 15.00 0.77 -13.74
N ALA A 602 13.73 0.38 -13.64
CA ALA A 602 12.66 1.28 -13.23
C ALA A 602 12.78 1.68 -11.75
N LEU A 603 13.12 0.73 -10.87
CA LEU A 603 13.38 0.99 -9.46
C LEU A 603 14.54 1.96 -9.24
N THR A 604 15.64 1.73 -9.97
CA THR A 604 16.83 2.58 -9.90
C THR A 604 16.51 3.99 -10.38
N ARG A 605 15.79 4.13 -11.52
CA ARG A 605 15.37 5.44 -12.02
C ARG A 605 14.50 6.20 -11.02
N PHE A 606 13.57 5.50 -10.35
CA PHE A 606 12.75 6.12 -9.31
C PHE A 606 13.60 6.77 -8.21
N TYR A 607 14.59 6.05 -7.67
CA TYR A 607 15.43 6.59 -6.60
C TYR A 607 16.34 7.72 -7.11
N LEU A 608 16.85 7.64 -8.34
CA LEU A 608 17.59 8.74 -8.97
C LEU A 608 16.72 10.02 -9.11
N ASP A 609 15.45 9.87 -9.45
CA ASP A 609 14.50 10.98 -9.52
C ASP A 609 14.22 11.56 -8.12
N GLN A 610 14.10 10.71 -7.09
CA GLN A 610 13.95 11.16 -5.70
C GLN A 610 15.18 11.93 -5.21
N ILE A 611 16.38 11.42 -5.50
CA ILE A 611 17.65 12.10 -5.18
C ILE A 611 17.67 13.47 -5.86
N THR A 612 17.37 13.55 -7.16
CA THR A 612 17.33 14.82 -7.90
C THR A 612 16.37 15.82 -7.26
N ARG A 613 15.21 15.35 -6.78
CA ARG A 613 14.16 16.19 -6.22
C ARG A 613 14.45 16.70 -4.81
N LEU A 614 14.92 15.82 -3.93
CA LEU A 614 14.96 16.09 -2.48
C LEU A 614 16.39 16.29 -1.94
N ASN A 615 17.40 15.74 -2.60
CA ASN A 615 18.78 15.86 -2.13
C ASN A 615 19.33 17.30 -2.13
N PRO A 616 18.92 18.22 -3.05
CA PRO A 616 19.31 19.63 -2.93
C PRO A 616 18.83 20.31 -1.64
N LEU A 617 17.82 19.75 -0.97
CA LEU A 617 17.36 20.19 0.34
C LEU A 617 18.04 19.42 1.47
N LEU A 618 18.18 18.10 1.33
CA LEU A 618 18.56 17.21 2.42
C LEU A 618 20.07 16.93 2.53
N HIS A 619 20.83 17.12 1.45
CA HIS A 619 22.28 16.88 1.39
C HIS A 619 22.71 15.48 1.89
N ALA A 620 21.86 14.48 1.69
CA ALA A 620 22.04 13.12 2.20
C ALA A 620 22.87 12.22 1.26
N VAL A 621 22.89 12.51 -0.04
CA VAL A 621 23.65 11.80 -1.08
C VAL A 621 24.76 12.71 -1.59
N ILE A 622 26.01 12.26 -1.50
CA ILE A 622 27.18 13.04 -1.91
C ILE A 622 27.55 12.79 -3.38
N GLU A 623 27.29 11.58 -3.86
CA GLU A 623 27.60 11.18 -5.24
C GLU A 623 26.65 10.07 -5.69
N VAL A 624 26.22 10.13 -6.95
CA VAL A 624 25.41 9.11 -7.59
C VAL A 624 26.29 8.29 -8.51
N ASN A 625 26.09 6.96 -8.55
CA ASN A 625 26.85 6.11 -9.45
C ASN A 625 26.39 6.33 -10.90
N PRO A 626 27.26 6.78 -11.82
CA PRO A 626 26.89 6.97 -13.22
C PRO A 626 26.50 5.64 -13.90
N ASP A 627 26.96 4.51 -13.37
CA ASP A 627 26.72 3.18 -13.91
C ASP A 627 25.51 2.49 -13.25
N ALA A 628 24.79 3.14 -12.32
CA ALA A 628 23.66 2.52 -11.59
C ALA A 628 22.58 1.97 -12.52
N LEU A 629 22.21 2.72 -13.57
CA LEU A 629 21.19 2.27 -14.53
C LEU A 629 21.70 1.11 -15.41
N GLU A 630 23.00 1.08 -15.72
CA GLU A 630 23.61 -0.02 -16.47
C GLU A 630 23.65 -1.30 -15.61
N GLN A 631 24.05 -1.19 -14.34
CA GLN A 631 24.00 -2.30 -13.38
C GLN A 631 22.59 -2.83 -13.20
N ALA A 632 21.60 -1.94 -13.14
CA ALA A 632 20.19 -2.31 -13.04
C ALA A 632 19.69 -3.03 -14.29
N ALA A 633 20.09 -2.56 -15.48
CA ALA A 633 19.77 -3.22 -16.74
C ALA A 633 20.41 -4.61 -16.86
N HIS A 634 21.64 -4.76 -16.34
CA HIS A 634 22.31 -6.07 -16.25
C HIS A 634 21.55 -7.02 -15.32
N ALA A 635 21.14 -6.55 -14.14
CA ALA A 635 20.35 -7.36 -13.21
C ALA A 635 18.99 -7.79 -13.81
N ASP A 636 18.36 -6.93 -14.61
CA ASP A 636 17.15 -7.26 -15.39
C ASP A 636 17.42 -8.32 -16.47
N ALA A 637 18.55 -8.20 -17.19
CA ALA A 637 18.96 -9.17 -18.22
C ALA A 637 19.26 -10.55 -17.63
N ASP A 638 19.98 -10.59 -16.50
CA ASP A 638 20.26 -11.83 -15.75
C ASP A 638 18.96 -12.53 -15.36
N ARG A 639 18.00 -11.77 -14.82
CA ARG A 639 16.69 -12.28 -14.41
C ARG A 639 15.90 -12.86 -15.60
N ALA A 640 16.00 -12.24 -16.78
CA ALA A 640 15.38 -12.74 -18.01
C ALA A 640 16.05 -14.04 -18.49
N ALA A 641 17.38 -14.15 -18.44
CA ALA A 641 18.14 -15.30 -18.90
C ALA A 641 17.93 -16.57 -18.05
N SER A 642 17.70 -16.43 -16.74
CA SER A 642 17.48 -17.55 -15.82
C SER A 642 16.03 -18.08 -15.77
N GLY A 643 15.13 -17.53 -16.60
CA GLY A 643 13.73 -17.98 -16.67
C GLY A 643 12.93 -17.70 -15.39
N HIS A 644 13.25 -16.62 -14.66
CA HIS A 644 12.61 -16.19 -13.40
C HIS A 644 12.66 -17.21 -12.24
N ARG A 645 13.34 -18.36 -12.40
CA ARG A 645 13.33 -19.43 -11.38
C ARG A 645 14.57 -19.45 -10.49
N ARG A 646 15.65 -18.74 -10.84
CA ARG A 646 16.92 -18.73 -10.09
C ARG A 646 17.82 -17.52 -10.39
N CYS A 647 17.39 -16.28 -10.12
CA CYS A 647 18.32 -15.15 -10.18
C CYS A 647 18.40 -14.39 -8.86
N GLY A 648 19.49 -14.68 -8.15
CA GLY A 648 20.05 -13.90 -7.06
C GLY A 648 19.24 -13.88 -5.76
N GLY A 649 19.92 -13.54 -4.67
CA GLY A 649 19.29 -13.44 -3.35
C GLY A 649 18.29 -12.29 -3.27
N LYS A 650 17.79 -12.01 -2.05
CA LYS A 650 16.79 -10.96 -1.79
C LYS A 650 17.19 -9.54 -2.27
N LEU A 651 18.47 -9.30 -2.57
CA LEU A 651 18.97 -8.02 -3.08
C LEU A 651 19.23 -7.97 -4.59
N HIS A 652 18.96 -9.04 -5.36
CA HIS A 652 19.22 -9.03 -6.80
C HIS A 652 18.43 -7.93 -7.51
N GLY A 653 19.16 -6.95 -8.05
CA GLY A 653 18.61 -5.80 -8.73
C GLY A 653 18.03 -4.70 -7.84
N VAL A 654 18.27 -4.75 -6.52
CA VAL A 654 17.83 -3.73 -5.55
C VAL A 654 18.90 -2.61 -5.44
N PRO A 655 18.53 -1.32 -5.58
CA PRO A 655 19.44 -0.19 -5.39
C PRO A 655 19.85 0.03 -3.94
N VAL A 656 21.15 -0.02 -3.67
CA VAL A 656 21.76 0.16 -2.35
C VAL A 656 22.62 1.41 -2.34
N LEU A 657 22.39 2.29 -1.36
CA LEU A 657 23.25 3.46 -1.12
C LEU A 657 24.28 3.12 -0.04
N LEU A 658 25.56 3.35 -0.32
CA LEU A 658 26.65 3.06 0.61
C LEU A 658 27.10 4.34 1.30
N LYS A 659 27.48 4.31 2.57
CA LYS A 659 28.22 5.43 3.17
C LYS A 659 29.51 5.70 2.38
N ASP A 660 29.89 6.97 2.27
CA ASP A 660 31.03 7.42 1.45
C ASP A 660 32.39 6.83 1.84
N ASN A 661 32.52 6.26 3.05
CA ASN A 661 33.74 5.59 3.49
C ASN A 661 33.85 4.10 3.08
N ILE A 662 32.86 3.54 2.38
CA ILE A 662 32.87 2.14 1.93
C ILE A 662 33.40 2.09 0.49
N ALA A 663 34.55 1.45 0.23
CA ALA A 663 35.13 1.43 -1.11
C ALA A 663 34.30 0.70 -2.17
N THR A 664 34.30 1.25 -3.38
CA THR A 664 33.74 0.63 -4.59
C THR A 664 34.66 0.87 -5.78
N ARG A 665 34.81 -0.10 -6.67
CA ARG A 665 35.54 0.00 -7.94
C ARG A 665 34.76 0.74 -9.03
N ASP A 666 33.50 1.05 -8.77
CA ASP A 666 32.69 1.89 -9.64
C ASP A 666 33.33 3.27 -9.80
N ARG A 667 32.82 4.09 -10.73
CA ARG A 667 33.29 5.47 -10.97
C ARG A 667 32.75 6.43 -9.89
N LEU A 668 33.03 6.09 -8.64
CA LEU A 668 32.64 6.79 -7.43
C LEU A 668 33.88 7.06 -6.59
N ASN A 669 33.87 8.17 -5.87
CA ASN A 669 34.89 8.46 -4.88
C ASN A 669 34.58 7.74 -3.57
N THR A 670 35.62 7.49 -2.78
CA THR A 670 35.51 6.97 -1.41
C THR A 670 36.37 7.87 -0.54
N THR A 671 35.75 8.86 0.12
CA THR A 671 36.49 9.98 0.71
C THR A 671 36.23 10.20 2.19
N ALA A 672 35.35 9.40 2.80
CA ALA A 672 34.84 9.66 4.15
C ALA A 672 34.34 11.11 4.33
N GLY A 673 33.82 11.72 3.25
CA GLY A 673 33.36 13.11 3.22
C GLY A 673 34.46 14.17 3.08
N SER A 674 35.74 13.79 3.07
CA SER A 674 36.88 14.72 3.02
C SER A 674 37.26 15.12 1.59
N LEU A 675 37.69 16.36 1.37
CA LEU A 675 38.21 16.79 0.07
C LEU A 675 39.63 16.26 -0.19
N ALA A 676 40.39 15.95 0.87
CA ALA A 676 41.75 15.43 0.79
C ALA A 676 41.85 14.12 -0.02
N LEU A 677 40.77 13.33 -0.04
CA LEU A 677 40.69 12.05 -0.73
C LEU A 677 39.99 12.11 -2.09
N LEU A 678 39.56 13.29 -2.54
CA LEU A 678 38.87 13.44 -3.83
C LEU A 678 39.81 13.02 -4.98
N GLY A 679 39.35 12.11 -5.84
CA GLY A 679 40.15 11.54 -6.92
C GLY A 679 41.00 10.32 -6.53
N SER A 680 40.92 9.85 -5.29
CA SER A 680 41.58 8.60 -4.87
C SER A 680 41.01 7.39 -5.60
N VAL A 681 41.88 6.43 -5.93
CA VAL A 681 41.54 5.19 -6.64
C VAL A 681 41.80 4.00 -5.74
N VAL A 682 40.73 3.30 -5.37
CA VAL A 682 40.78 2.09 -4.56
C VAL A 682 41.25 0.90 -5.38
N ARG A 683 41.95 -0.04 -4.75
CA ARG A 683 42.42 -1.27 -5.40
C ARG A 683 41.28 -2.24 -5.72
N ARG A 684 40.27 -2.29 -4.85
CA ARG A 684 39.21 -3.29 -4.86
C ARG A 684 37.93 -2.76 -4.20
N ASP A 685 36.82 -3.47 -4.39
CA ASP A 685 35.58 -3.23 -3.63
C ASP A 685 35.84 -3.54 -2.15
N ALA A 686 35.16 -2.83 -1.25
CA ALA A 686 35.07 -3.27 0.14
C ALA A 686 34.40 -4.66 0.20
N GLY A 687 34.73 -5.48 1.20
CA GLY A 687 34.19 -6.86 1.30
C GLY A 687 32.66 -6.89 1.25
N VAL A 688 32.01 -6.00 1.99
CA VAL A 688 30.55 -5.80 1.97
C VAL A 688 30.01 -5.37 0.61
N ALA A 689 30.75 -4.55 -0.15
CA ALA A 689 30.36 -4.14 -1.49
C ALA A 689 30.53 -5.30 -2.50
N ALA A 690 31.56 -6.13 -2.33
CA ALA A 690 31.75 -7.35 -3.11
C ALA A 690 30.64 -8.38 -2.84
N HIS A 691 30.19 -8.52 -1.59
CA HIS A 691 29.03 -9.35 -1.24
C HIS A 691 27.73 -8.85 -1.89
N LEU A 692 27.47 -7.54 -1.80
CA LEU A 692 26.32 -6.92 -2.48
C LEU A 692 26.35 -7.16 -3.99
N ARG A 693 27.51 -6.99 -4.63
CA ARG A 693 27.67 -7.22 -6.07
C ARG A 693 27.45 -8.69 -6.44
N SER A 694 27.96 -9.60 -5.61
CA SER A 694 27.76 -11.05 -5.79
C SER A 694 26.30 -11.46 -5.62
N ALA A 695 25.54 -10.73 -4.81
CA ALA A 695 24.09 -10.89 -4.66
C ALA A 695 23.27 -10.21 -5.78
N GLY A 696 23.94 -9.55 -6.74
CA GLY A 696 23.31 -8.85 -7.86
C GLY A 696 22.72 -7.49 -7.51
N ALA A 697 23.07 -6.90 -6.35
CA ALA A 697 22.58 -5.58 -5.95
C ALA A 697 23.13 -4.46 -6.86
N VAL A 698 22.37 -3.37 -6.99
CA VAL A 698 22.75 -2.19 -7.76
C VAL A 698 23.37 -1.17 -6.83
N ILE A 699 24.62 -0.77 -7.04
CA ILE A 699 25.24 0.29 -6.23
C ILE A 699 24.72 1.64 -6.74
N LEU A 700 23.86 2.29 -5.94
CA LEU A 700 23.17 3.53 -6.32
C LEU A 700 24.08 4.76 -6.24
N GLY A 701 24.99 4.78 -5.26
CA GLY A 701 25.86 5.94 -4.99
C GLY A 701 26.42 5.94 -3.58
N LYS A 702 26.87 7.12 -3.14
CA LYS A 702 27.43 7.39 -1.82
C LYS A 702 26.55 8.32 -0.99
N GLY A 703 26.27 7.95 0.26
CA GLY A 703 25.63 8.78 1.27
C GLY A 703 26.64 9.65 2.00
N ASN A 704 26.27 10.91 2.28
CA ASN A 704 27.09 11.88 2.97
C ASN A 704 27.34 11.44 4.44
N PRO A 705 28.60 11.32 4.91
CA PRO A 705 28.88 11.01 6.30
C PRO A 705 29.10 12.28 7.14
N SER A 706 29.13 12.17 8.48
CA SER A 706 29.99 13.08 9.24
C SER A 706 31.43 12.83 8.82
N GLU A 707 32.18 13.87 8.49
CA GLU A 707 33.53 13.73 7.96
C GLU A 707 34.43 12.85 8.84
N TRP A 708 35.22 11.97 8.22
CA TRP A 708 36.08 11.01 8.92
C TRP A 708 35.32 10.18 9.97
N SER A 709 34.06 9.84 9.68
CA SER A 709 33.18 9.11 10.62
C SER A 709 33.08 9.77 12.00
N ASN A 710 33.13 11.11 12.06
CA ASN A 710 33.15 11.90 13.30
C ASN A 710 34.45 11.82 14.11
N PHE A 711 35.54 11.32 13.51
CA PHE A 711 36.91 11.38 14.04
C PHE A 711 37.62 12.70 13.68
N ARG A 712 36.81 13.71 13.39
CA ARG A 712 37.10 15.13 13.32
C ARG A 712 35.89 15.84 13.94
N PRO A 713 36.07 16.87 14.77
CA PRO A 713 34.97 17.46 15.51
C PRO A 713 34.13 18.37 14.61
N VAL A 714 33.23 17.75 13.85
CA VAL A 714 32.29 18.41 12.95
C VAL A 714 30.85 18.29 13.48
N ASP A 715 29.96 19.16 13.00
CA ASP A 715 28.53 18.95 13.23
C ASP A 715 28.09 17.61 12.62
N SER A 716 27.25 16.86 13.34
CA SER A 716 26.75 15.58 12.87
C SER A 716 26.07 15.70 11.50
N GLY A 717 26.56 14.95 10.51
CA GLY A 717 26.10 14.96 9.13
C GLY A 717 26.75 16.01 8.23
N TRP A 718 27.70 16.79 8.75
CA TRP A 718 28.53 17.68 7.93
C TRP A 718 29.77 16.96 7.38
N SER A 719 30.07 17.22 6.11
CA SER A 719 31.38 16.97 5.52
C SER A 719 31.79 18.06 4.55
N ALA A 720 33.09 18.26 4.36
CA ALA A 720 33.62 19.27 3.45
C ALA A 720 33.13 19.06 2.01
N ARG A 721 32.98 17.80 1.58
CA ARG A 721 32.53 17.47 0.23
C ARG A 721 31.00 17.48 0.07
N GLY A 722 30.24 17.09 1.09
CA GLY A 722 28.79 16.92 0.99
C GLY A 722 27.95 18.05 1.59
N GLY A 723 28.56 18.90 2.42
CA GLY A 723 27.87 19.91 3.23
C GLY A 723 27.11 19.27 4.40
N GLN A 724 26.20 20.04 5.00
CA GLN A 724 25.39 19.61 6.14
C GLN A 724 24.18 18.79 5.68
N THR A 725 24.15 17.52 6.05
CA THR A 725 22.95 16.66 5.94
C THR A 725 21.85 17.17 6.88
N LEU A 726 20.60 17.27 6.42
CA LEU A 726 19.47 17.73 7.22
C LEU A 726 18.47 16.61 7.54
N ASN A 727 17.91 16.65 8.75
CA ASN A 727 16.89 15.69 9.18
C ASN A 727 15.59 15.88 8.38
N PRO A 728 15.01 14.81 7.79
CA PRO A 728 13.88 14.92 6.88
C PRO A 728 12.53 15.19 7.57
N TYR A 729 12.44 15.01 8.90
CA TYR A 729 11.23 15.30 9.67
C TYR A 729 11.20 16.74 10.18
N VAL A 730 12.35 17.23 10.65
CA VAL A 730 12.52 18.57 11.19
C VAL A 730 13.88 19.10 10.71
N LEU A 731 13.88 19.93 9.67
CA LEU A 731 15.13 20.38 9.01
C LEU A 731 16.11 21.11 9.93
N SER A 732 15.64 21.70 11.02
CA SER A 732 16.47 22.37 12.02
C SER A 732 17.04 21.41 13.08
N ALA A 733 16.63 20.14 13.09
CA ALA A 733 17.15 19.13 13.99
C ALA A 733 18.37 18.44 13.37
N GLY A 734 19.34 18.07 14.21
CA GLY A 734 20.49 17.28 13.78
C GLY A 734 20.05 15.88 13.33
N PRO A 735 20.68 15.32 12.26
CA PRO A 735 20.41 13.96 11.81
C PRO A 735 21.13 12.89 12.66
N CYS A 736 21.88 13.28 13.68
CA CYS A 736 22.97 12.50 14.29
C CYS A 736 24.00 12.00 13.25
N GLY A 737 25.02 11.27 13.68
CA GLY A 737 26.11 10.82 12.83
C GLY A 737 26.82 9.61 13.42
N SER A 738 27.78 9.02 12.70
CA SER A 738 28.32 9.54 11.44
C SER A 738 27.67 9.05 10.15
N SER A 739 26.73 8.09 10.20
CA SER A 739 26.03 7.58 9.00
C SER A 739 24.76 8.37 8.66
N SER A 740 24.85 9.71 8.73
CA SER A 740 23.72 10.64 8.59
C SER A 740 23.04 10.53 7.22
N GLY A 741 23.81 10.63 6.14
CA GLY A 741 23.31 10.53 4.77
C GLY A 741 22.57 9.22 4.48
N PRO A 742 23.15 8.04 4.77
CA PRO A 742 22.44 6.77 4.70
C PRO A 742 21.10 6.76 5.46
N ALA A 743 21.06 7.24 6.71
CA ALA A 743 19.82 7.26 7.49
C ALA A 743 18.76 8.21 6.90
N VAL A 744 19.14 9.42 6.52
CA VAL A 744 18.24 10.40 5.89
C VAL A 744 17.76 9.89 4.52
N ALA A 745 18.64 9.26 3.75
CA ALA A 745 18.31 8.68 2.45
C ALA A 745 17.30 7.52 2.58
N ALA A 746 17.49 6.62 3.55
CA ALA A 746 16.52 5.59 3.85
C ALA A 746 15.17 6.18 4.28
N ALA A 747 15.19 7.19 5.17
CA ALA A 747 14.00 7.80 5.71
C ALA A 747 13.16 8.53 4.66
N ALA A 748 13.82 9.26 3.75
CA ALA A 748 13.21 10.12 2.73
C ALA A 748 12.98 9.42 1.37
N ASN A 749 13.12 8.09 1.29
CA ASN A 749 12.98 7.30 0.06
C ASN A 749 13.97 7.74 -1.06
N LEU A 750 15.21 8.06 -0.71
CA LEU A 750 16.29 8.33 -1.68
C LEU A 750 17.03 7.06 -2.12
N ALA A 751 16.82 5.94 -1.42
CA ALA A 751 17.35 4.63 -1.73
C ALA A 751 16.40 3.53 -1.24
N ALA A 752 16.49 2.33 -1.82
CA ALA A 752 15.69 1.19 -1.33
C ALA A 752 16.14 0.78 0.07
N VAL A 753 17.46 0.60 0.21
CA VAL A 753 18.17 0.27 1.44
C VAL A 753 19.54 0.95 1.45
N THR A 754 20.14 1.09 2.63
CA THR A 754 21.42 1.76 2.78
C THR A 754 22.36 1.02 3.73
N LEU A 755 23.66 1.24 3.58
CA LEU A 755 24.69 0.80 4.54
C LEU A 755 25.33 1.99 5.24
N GLY A 756 25.47 1.86 6.56
CA GLY A 756 26.27 2.75 7.40
C GLY A 756 27.48 2.01 7.99
N THR A 757 28.33 2.76 8.68
CA THR A 757 29.44 2.21 9.48
C THR A 757 29.35 2.71 10.90
N GLU A 758 29.67 1.85 11.86
CA GLU A 758 29.68 2.21 13.27
C GLU A 758 30.96 1.77 13.95
N THR A 759 31.60 2.72 14.63
CA THR A 759 32.61 2.48 15.67
C THR A 759 31.86 2.48 17.01
N ASP A 760 31.21 3.61 17.31
CA ASP A 760 30.29 3.80 18.42
C ASP A 760 29.11 4.70 18.00
N GLY A 761 27.87 4.23 18.17
CA GLY A 761 26.60 4.91 17.88
C GLY A 761 26.34 5.33 16.41
N SER A 762 27.33 5.25 15.53
CA SER A 762 27.32 5.85 14.20
C SER A 762 26.37 5.24 13.15
N ILE A 763 25.70 4.14 13.44
CA ILE A 763 24.55 3.56 12.73
C ILE A 763 23.28 3.79 13.56
N LEU A 764 23.32 3.43 14.84
CA LEU A 764 22.14 3.42 15.72
C LEU A 764 21.59 4.82 16.01
N CYS A 765 22.46 5.80 16.24
CA CYS A 765 22.07 7.18 16.53
C CYS A 765 21.40 7.87 15.34
N PRO A 766 22.00 7.88 14.12
CA PRO A 766 21.31 8.44 12.97
C PRO A 766 20.07 7.63 12.56
N ALA A 767 20.03 6.32 12.81
CA ALA A 767 18.80 5.56 12.61
C ALA A 767 17.67 6.05 13.53
N SER A 768 18.00 6.32 14.79
CA SER A 768 17.09 6.82 15.80
C SER A 768 16.50 8.18 15.48
N LEU A 769 17.34 9.17 15.20
CA LEU A 769 16.87 10.54 14.94
C LEU A 769 16.20 10.70 13.57
N ASN A 770 16.27 9.69 12.69
CA ASN A 770 15.64 9.73 11.37
C ASN A 770 14.55 8.66 11.19
N SER A 771 14.05 8.07 12.27
CA SER A 771 12.92 7.13 12.27
C SER A 771 13.11 5.91 11.34
N VAL A 772 14.32 5.35 11.28
CA VAL A 772 14.64 4.17 10.48
C VAL A 772 15.28 3.11 11.36
N VAL A 773 15.31 1.86 10.91
CA VAL A 773 15.95 0.74 11.60
C VAL A 773 17.44 0.71 11.27
N GLY A 774 18.28 0.52 12.29
CA GLY A 774 19.72 0.35 12.15
C GLY A 774 20.17 -0.92 12.89
N ILE A 775 21.06 -1.70 12.28
CA ILE A 775 21.70 -2.84 12.95
C ILE A 775 23.20 -2.58 12.99
N LYS A 776 23.78 -2.54 14.19
CA LYS A 776 25.21 -2.69 14.43
C LYS A 776 25.48 -4.18 14.68
N PRO A 777 26.00 -4.93 13.69
CA PRO A 777 26.25 -6.35 13.90
C PRO A 777 27.48 -6.53 14.80
N THR A 778 27.58 -7.71 15.42
CA THR A 778 28.78 -8.16 16.13
C THR A 778 30.01 -7.90 15.27
N VAL A 779 31.03 -7.26 15.85
CA VAL A 779 32.27 -6.94 15.15
C VAL A 779 32.85 -8.21 14.52
N GLY A 780 33.11 -8.13 13.21
CA GLY A 780 33.58 -9.26 12.40
C GLY A 780 32.48 -10.06 11.71
N LEU A 781 31.19 -9.88 12.00
CA LEU A 781 30.15 -10.53 11.19
C LEU A 781 30.14 -10.00 9.75
N THR A 782 30.46 -8.73 9.57
CA THR A 782 30.61 -8.07 8.27
C THR A 782 32.06 -7.66 8.06
N SER A 783 32.54 -7.80 6.83
CA SER A 783 33.92 -7.45 6.48
C SER A 783 34.14 -5.93 6.55
N ARG A 784 35.30 -5.55 7.08
CA ARG A 784 35.76 -4.16 7.18
C ARG A 784 36.82 -3.85 6.11
N ALA A 785 37.27 -4.86 5.36
CA ALA A 785 38.25 -4.67 4.30
C ALA A 785 37.73 -3.65 3.27
N GLY A 786 38.57 -2.68 2.92
CA GLY A 786 38.22 -1.60 1.97
C GLY A 786 37.29 -0.52 2.54
N VAL A 787 36.99 -0.52 3.83
CA VAL A 787 36.30 0.60 4.51
C VAL A 787 37.35 1.55 5.08
N ILE A 788 37.20 2.87 4.92
CA ILE A 788 38.08 3.85 5.57
C ILE A 788 37.89 3.70 7.09
N PRO A 789 38.93 3.28 7.84
CA PRO A 789 38.78 2.78 9.20
C PRO A 789 38.86 3.89 10.25
N ILE A 790 38.30 3.60 11.43
CA ILE A 790 38.58 4.29 12.71
C ILE A 790 39.32 3.35 13.66
N SER A 791 38.69 2.25 14.06
CA SER A 791 39.25 1.29 15.00
C SER A 791 38.93 -0.15 14.59
N PRO A 792 39.95 -1.02 14.45
CA PRO A 792 39.75 -2.44 14.15
C PRO A 792 39.13 -3.22 15.32
N ARG A 793 38.90 -2.64 16.50
CA ARG A 793 38.17 -3.34 17.58
C ARG A 793 36.66 -3.14 17.50
N GLN A 794 36.21 -2.06 16.86
CA GLN A 794 34.85 -1.55 17.01
C GLN A 794 34.14 -1.35 15.68
N ASP A 795 34.90 -1.04 14.63
CA ASP A 795 34.36 -0.77 13.30
C ASP A 795 33.56 -1.96 12.79
N THR A 796 32.37 -1.65 12.32
CA THR A 796 31.50 -2.60 11.66
C THR A 796 30.66 -1.90 10.61
N VAL A 797 30.24 -2.65 9.59
CA VAL A 797 29.30 -2.17 8.57
C VAL A 797 27.96 -2.81 8.84
N GLY A 798 26.90 -2.01 8.80
CA GLY A 798 25.55 -2.50 9.08
C GLY A 798 24.47 -1.82 8.24
N PRO A 799 23.31 -2.46 8.11
CA PRO A 799 22.18 -1.94 7.37
C PRO A 799 21.47 -0.81 8.11
N ILE A 800 21.05 0.20 7.35
CA ILE A 800 20.09 1.22 7.79
C ILE A 800 18.92 1.22 6.80
N CYS A 801 17.74 0.79 7.26
CA CYS A 801 16.58 0.50 6.42
C CYS A 801 15.27 0.99 7.07
N ARG A 802 14.18 1.04 6.30
CA ARG A 802 12.88 1.52 6.81
C ARG A 802 12.18 0.51 7.73
N THR A 803 12.49 -0.78 7.59
CA THR A 803 11.88 -1.87 8.36
C THR A 803 12.93 -2.83 8.90
N VAL A 804 12.60 -3.56 9.97
CA VAL A 804 13.44 -4.63 10.53
C VAL A 804 13.65 -5.74 9.50
N SER A 805 12.60 -6.10 8.74
CA SER A 805 12.69 -7.12 7.68
C SER A 805 13.72 -6.74 6.62
N ASP A 806 13.69 -5.50 6.13
CA ASP A 806 14.63 -5.04 5.11
C ASP A 806 16.06 -5.03 5.63
N ALA A 807 16.26 -4.56 6.87
CA ALA A 807 17.58 -4.57 7.51
C ALA A 807 18.14 -5.99 7.63
N VAL A 808 17.30 -6.96 7.99
CA VAL A 808 17.67 -8.38 8.08
C VAL A 808 18.03 -8.97 6.71
N HIS A 809 17.27 -8.68 5.66
CA HIS A 809 17.61 -9.12 4.30
C HIS A 809 18.95 -8.56 3.82
N VAL A 810 19.26 -7.32 4.19
CA VAL A 810 20.57 -6.73 3.88
C VAL A 810 21.66 -7.39 4.71
N LEU A 811 21.43 -7.59 6.01
CA LEU A 811 22.39 -8.27 6.90
C LEU A 811 22.75 -9.65 6.36
N ASP A 812 21.76 -10.45 5.96
CA ASP A 812 21.94 -11.79 5.38
C ASP A 812 22.86 -11.81 4.16
N VAL A 813 22.93 -10.72 3.41
CA VAL A 813 23.81 -10.61 2.23
C VAL A 813 25.21 -10.17 2.61
N ILE A 814 25.35 -9.26 3.56
CA ILE A 814 26.66 -8.63 3.85
C ILE A 814 27.48 -9.38 4.89
N VAL A 815 26.88 -10.27 5.67
CA VAL A 815 27.62 -11.12 6.62
C VAL A 815 28.40 -12.22 5.90
N GLY A 816 29.54 -12.61 6.48
CA GLY A 816 30.31 -13.74 5.99
C GLY A 816 31.81 -13.58 6.19
N TYR A 817 32.51 -14.69 5.97
CA TYR A 817 33.96 -14.74 5.95
C TYR A 817 34.53 -13.92 4.78
N ASP A 818 35.56 -13.13 5.07
CA ASP A 818 36.37 -12.43 4.06
C ASP A 818 37.84 -12.67 4.36
N GLU A 819 38.59 -13.20 3.39
CA GLU A 819 40.01 -13.49 3.52
C GLU A 819 40.84 -12.22 3.82
N LEU A 820 40.40 -11.06 3.32
CA LEU A 820 41.07 -9.78 3.54
C LEU A 820 40.79 -9.19 4.92
N ASP A 821 39.83 -9.77 5.64
CA ASP A 821 39.49 -9.44 7.03
C ASP A 821 39.34 -10.73 7.85
N ALA A 822 40.22 -11.71 7.60
CA ALA A 822 40.10 -13.04 8.17
C ALA A 822 40.19 -13.05 9.70
N GLU A 823 40.94 -12.09 10.27
CA GLU A 823 41.10 -11.95 11.71
C GLU A 823 39.76 -11.70 12.42
N ALA A 824 38.94 -10.78 11.91
CA ALA A 824 37.63 -10.52 12.51
C ALA A 824 36.56 -11.49 11.99
N THR A 825 36.51 -11.74 10.69
CA THR A 825 35.42 -12.52 10.08
C THR A 825 35.53 -14.01 10.34
N GLY A 826 36.74 -14.56 10.51
CA GLY A 826 36.95 -15.98 10.83
C GLY A 826 36.31 -16.38 12.15
N ALA A 827 36.55 -15.62 13.21
CA ALA A 827 36.02 -15.92 14.54
C ALA A 827 34.51 -15.63 14.66
N ALA A 828 34.03 -14.57 14.00
CA ALA A 828 32.64 -14.13 14.10
C ALA A 828 31.68 -14.94 13.22
N SER A 829 32.15 -15.55 12.12
CA SER A 829 31.30 -16.34 11.20
C SER A 829 30.55 -17.48 11.87
N LYS A 830 31.05 -18.00 13.01
CA LYS A 830 30.35 -19.02 13.82
C LYS A 830 29.00 -18.55 14.39
N PHE A 831 28.77 -17.25 14.46
CA PHE A 831 27.52 -16.65 14.94
C PHE A 831 26.50 -16.44 13.82
N ILE A 832 26.86 -16.69 12.57
CA ILE A 832 25.92 -16.65 11.44
C ILE A 832 25.03 -17.90 11.52
N PRO A 833 23.71 -17.74 11.68
CA PRO A 833 22.79 -18.87 11.83
C PRO A 833 22.63 -19.63 10.52
N THR A 834 22.59 -20.96 10.60
CA THR A 834 22.22 -21.82 9.47
C THR A 834 20.83 -21.45 8.97
N GLY A 835 20.71 -21.10 7.69
CA GLY A 835 19.44 -20.65 7.08
C GLY A 835 19.21 -19.14 7.10
N GLY A 836 20.16 -18.35 7.63
CA GLY A 836 20.12 -16.89 7.63
C GLY A 836 19.28 -16.31 8.78
N TYR A 837 19.32 -15.00 8.92
CA TYR A 837 18.66 -14.23 9.94
C TYR A 837 17.16 -14.03 9.68
N GLY A 838 16.70 -14.13 8.42
CA GLY A 838 15.28 -14.02 8.07
C GLY A 838 14.34 -14.98 8.84
N GLN A 839 14.85 -16.11 9.33
CA GLN A 839 14.06 -17.07 10.14
C GLN A 839 13.64 -16.51 11.52
N PHE A 840 14.28 -15.44 11.99
CA PHE A 840 14.03 -14.80 13.28
C PHE A 840 13.01 -13.65 13.20
N LEU A 841 12.45 -13.36 12.02
CA LEU A 841 11.38 -12.37 11.83
C LEU A 841 10.04 -12.92 12.35
N ARG A 842 9.87 -12.91 13.67
CA ARG A 842 8.72 -13.52 14.36
C ARG A 842 7.84 -12.51 15.06
N MET A 843 6.53 -12.55 14.77
CA MET A 843 5.54 -11.67 15.42
C MET A 843 5.44 -11.90 16.93
N ASP A 844 5.70 -13.12 17.40
CA ASP A 844 5.69 -13.52 18.81
C ASP A 844 7.07 -13.45 19.48
N GLY A 845 8.04 -12.79 18.84
CA GLY A 845 9.45 -12.78 19.26
C GLY A 845 9.73 -12.19 20.65
N LEU A 846 8.81 -11.43 21.23
CA LEU A 846 8.91 -10.91 22.61
C LEU A 846 8.51 -11.93 23.69
N LYS A 847 7.78 -12.99 23.34
CA LYS A 847 7.20 -13.92 24.32
C LYS A 847 8.30 -14.67 25.08
N GLY A 848 8.32 -14.50 26.40
CA GLY A 848 9.27 -15.16 27.30
C GLY A 848 10.66 -14.53 27.33
N LYS A 849 10.93 -13.47 26.53
CA LYS A 849 12.23 -12.80 26.52
C LYS A 849 12.44 -12.02 27.81
N ARG A 850 13.63 -12.13 28.39
CA ARG A 850 14.03 -11.39 29.59
C ARG A 850 14.79 -10.13 29.20
N ILE A 851 14.18 -8.97 29.42
CA ILE A 851 14.69 -7.68 28.97
C ILE A 851 15.07 -6.84 30.18
N GLY A 852 16.34 -6.45 30.27
CA GLY A 852 16.85 -5.58 31.32
C GLY A 852 16.75 -4.10 30.96
N ILE A 853 16.35 -3.26 31.91
CA ILE A 853 16.28 -1.80 31.74
C ILE A 853 17.31 -1.15 32.67
N PRO A 854 18.47 -0.73 32.14
CA PRO A 854 19.52 -0.14 32.97
C PRO A 854 19.08 1.15 33.67
N ASN A 855 19.53 1.33 34.91
CA ASN A 855 19.27 2.51 35.71
C ASN A 855 19.81 3.78 35.05
N GLY A 856 19.09 4.90 35.23
CA GLY A 856 19.54 6.23 34.80
C GLY A 856 19.26 6.61 33.34
N TYR A 857 18.83 5.66 32.49
CA TYR A 857 18.53 5.97 31.09
C TYR A 857 17.13 6.56 30.90
N PHE A 858 16.08 5.96 31.47
CA PHE A 858 14.72 6.44 31.29
C PHE A 858 14.34 7.53 32.30
N THR A 859 14.92 8.72 32.17
CA THR A 859 14.72 9.82 33.12
C THR A 859 14.07 11.06 32.51
N GLU A 860 13.31 11.80 33.32
CA GLU A 860 12.69 13.05 32.89
C GLU A 860 13.75 14.12 32.59
N GLY A 861 14.86 14.13 33.34
CA GLY A 861 15.94 15.10 33.12
C GLY A 861 16.61 14.97 31.75
N ALA A 862 16.74 13.74 31.24
CA ALA A 862 17.38 13.49 29.94
C ALA A 862 16.44 13.77 28.75
N TYR A 863 15.14 13.48 28.88
CA TYR A 863 14.23 13.42 27.73
C TYR A 863 12.98 14.32 27.84
N GLY A 864 12.73 14.90 29.01
CA GLY A 864 11.48 15.60 29.30
C GLY A 864 10.28 14.65 29.42
N LYS A 865 9.16 15.19 29.91
CA LYS A 865 7.96 14.39 30.25
C LYS A 865 7.34 13.68 29.05
N ALA A 866 7.27 14.35 27.91
CA ALA A 866 6.55 13.83 26.74
C ALA A 866 7.26 12.62 26.12
N GLN A 867 8.56 12.71 25.90
CA GLN A 867 9.36 11.60 25.37
C GLN A 867 9.48 10.46 26.39
N LEU A 868 9.69 10.78 27.68
CA LEU A 868 9.71 9.75 28.73
C LEU A 868 8.41 8.94 28.78
N ARG A 869 7.25 9.59 28.66
CA ARG A 869 5.96 8.90 28.64
C ARG A 869 5.90 7.86 27.51
N VAL A 870 6.35 8.21 26.31
CA VAL A 870 6.37 7.29 25.17
C VAL A 870 7.31 6.11 25.43
N TYR A 871 8.46 6.34 26.05
CA TYR A 871 9.32 5.23 26.44
C TYR A 871 8.66 4.29 27.45
N LEU A 872 7.97 4.82 28.45
CA LEU A 872 7.22 4.01 29.41
C LEU A 872 6.09 3.21 28.73
N GLU A 873 5.42 3.78 27.74
CA GLU A 873 4.43 3.07 26.90
C GLU A 873 5.08 1.92 26.09
N HIS A 874 6.31 2.10 25.61
CA HIS A 874 7.05 1.02 24.95
C HIS A 874 7.42 -0.10 25.91
N LEU A 875 7.90 0.22 27.11
CA LEU A 875 8.15 -0.79 28.14
C LEU A 875 6.87 -1.55 28.51
N ALA A 876 5.73 -0.86 28.57
CA ALA A 876 4.42 -1.50 28.77
C ALA A 876 4.05 -2.40 27.58
N THR A 877 4.37 -2.00 26.35
CA THR A 877 4.14 -2.81 25.14
C THR A 877 5.00 -4.06 25.13
N LEU A 878 6.27 -3.99 25.53
CA LEU A 878 7.14 -5.17 25.69
C LEU A 878 6.51 -6.18 26.65
N ARG A 879 6.02 -5.72 27.82
CA ARG A 879 5.30 -6.58 28.78
C ARG A 879 4.04 -7.19 28.20
N LYS A 880 3.22 -6.37 27.53
CA LYS A 880 1.96 -6.79 26.91
C LYS A 880 2.16 -7.94 25.91
N HIS A 881 3.30 -7.95 25.21
CA HIS A 881 3.67 -9.00 24.26
C HIS A 881 4.49 -10.14 24.87
N GLY A 882 4.48 -10.26 26.20
CA GLY A 882 4.97 -11.43 26.92
C GLY A 882 6.44 -11.38 27.29
N ALA A 883 7.12 -10.24 27.15
CA ALA A 883 8.48 -10.07 27.67
C ALA A 883 8.47 -9.88 29.20
N VAL A 884 9.46 -10.46 29.86
CA VAL A 884 9.75 -10.24 31.28
C VAL A 884 10.70 -9.04 31.37
N VAL A 885 10.15 -7.87 31.66
CA VAL A 885 10.93 -6.62 31.78
C VAL A 885 11.44 -6.45 33.21
N ILE A 886 12.76 -6.42 33.38
CA ILE A 886 13.47 -6.29 34.65
C ILE A 886 14.02 -4.87 34.73
N GLU A 887 13.41 -4.05 35.57
CA GLU A 887 13.79 -2.66 35.74
C GLU A 887 14.86 -2.46 36.81
N ASN A 888 15.51 -1.30 36.74
CA ASN A 888 16.46 -0.79 37.71
C ASN A 888 17.70 -1.67 37.92
N ILE A 889 18.30 -2.12 36.83
CA ILE A 889 19.56 -2.87 36.86
C ILE A 889 20.76 -1.91 36.77
N ASP A 890 21.70 -2.03 37.69
CA ASP A 890 22.90 -1.20 37.72
C ASP A 890 23.99 -1.79 36.82
N LEU A 891 24.45 -1.03 35.81
CA LEU A 891 25.60 -1.41 34.98
C LEU A 891 26.91 -1.34 35.75
N ALA A 892 27.01 -0.44 36.72
CA ALA A 892 28.16 -0.27 37.59
C ALA A 892 27.73 0.40 38.90
N THR A 893 28.47 0.17 39.99
CA THR A 893 28.23 0.79 41.30
C THR A 893 28.30 2.32 41.26
N ASN A 894 29.07 2.89 40.32
CA ASN A 894 29.10 4.31 40.01
C ASN A 894 29.15 4.50 38.48
N PHE A 895 28.02 4.87 37.90
CA PHE A 895 27.85 4.96 36.45
C PHE A 895 28.64 6.10 35.79
N SER A 896 28.80 7.23 36.48
CA SER A 896 29.59 8.37 35.95
C SER A 896 31.07 8.00 35.87
N ALA A 897 31.63 7.44 36.95
CA ALA A 897 33.02 7.01 36.98
C ALA A 897 33.30 5.90 35.96
N PHE A 898 32.34 4.99 35.75
CA PHE A 898 32.43 3.96 34.70
C PHE A 898 32.49 4.57 33.30
N GLN A 899 31.63 5.55 32.99
CA GLN A 899 31.65 6.24 31.70
C GLN A 899 32.95 7.01 31.48
N ASP A 900 33.46 7.72 32.50
CA ASP A 900 34.72 8.46 32.39
C ASP A 900 35.90 7.50 32.13
N ASP A 901 35.94 6.37 32.82
CA ASP A 901 36.95 5.31 32.64
C ASP A 901 36.84 4.70 31.22
N LEU A 902 35.63 4.41 30.74
CA LEU A 902 35.40 3.90 29.39
C LEU A 902 35.84 4.91 28.31
N ASN A 903 35.34 6.14 28.37
CA ASN A 903 35.61 7.18 27.37
C ASN A 903 37.10 7.54 27.28
N SER A 904 37.79 7.61 28.44
CA SER A 904 39.21 7.95 28.47
C SER A 904 40.08 6.86 27.86
N ASN A 905 39.84 5.59 28.21
CA ASN A 905 40.60 4.47 27.66
C ASN A 905 40.26 4.22 26.18
N GLU A 906 39.00 4.39 25.78
CA GLU A 906 38.59 4.31 24.38
C GLU A 906 39.30 5.36 23.54
N LYS A 907 39.34 6.62 23.98
CA LYS A 907 40.03 7.69 23.27
C LYS A 907 41.52 7.37 23.05
N ILE A 908 42.21 6.89 24.09
CA ILE A 908 43.63 6.52 24.02
C ILE A 908 43.85 5.43 22.97
N ALA A 909 43.09 4.33 23.05
CA ALA A 909 43.23 3.22 22.11
C ALA A 909 42.90 3.65 20.68
N MET A 910 41.78 4.35 20.49
CA MET A 910 41.25 4.74 19.19
C MET A 910 42.17 5.73 18.46
N GLN A 911 42.83 6.66 19.15
CA GLN A 911 43.78 7.60 18.51
C GLN A 911 44.97 6.88 17.88
N ALA A 912 45.56 5.92 18.59
CA ALA A 912 46.68 5.13 18.05
C ALA A 912 46.22 4.19 16.93
N GLU A 913 45.07 3.54 17.11
CA GLU A 913 44.47 2.64 16.11
C GLU A 913 44.09 3.39 14.83
N PHE A 914 43.53 4.60 14.93
CA PHE A 914 43.16 5.41 13.77
C PHE A 914 44.37 5.76 12.92
N LYS A 915 45.45 6.27 13.53
CA LYS A 915 46.69 6.59 12.79
C LYS A 915 47.22 5.37 12.05
N LEU A 916 47.30 4.21 12.72
CA LEU A 916 47.80 2.98 12.10
C LEU A 916 46.90 2.53 10.94
N SER A 917 45.60 2.48 11.18
CA SER A 917 44.62 1.94 10.24
C SER A 917 44.43 2.86 9.03
N VAL A 918 44.35 4.18 9.24
CA VAL A 918 44.20 5.14 8.14
C VAL A 918 45.45 5.18 7.28
N ASN A 919 46.65 5.17 7.86
CA ASN A 919 47.89 5.12 7.08
C ASN A 919 48.00 3.82 6.29
N ALA A 920 47.63 2.68 6.87
CA ALA A 920 47.58 1.41 6.16
C ALA A 920 46.61 1.48 4.97
N TYR A 921 45.39 2.01 5.17
CA TYR A 921 44.41 2.20 4.10
C TYR A 921 44.94 3.10 2.98
N LEU A 922 45.47 4.29 3.32
CA LEU A 922 45.99 5.25 2.36
C LEU A 922 47.17 4.71 1.54
N SER A 923 47.98 3.84 2.16
CA SER A 923 49.10 3.18 1.49
C SER A 923 48.65 2.12 0.47
N ASP A 924 47.49 1.46 0.67
CA ASP A 924 46.97 0.45 -0.27
C ASP A 924 46.29 1.06 -1.52
N LEU A 925 45.92 2.35 -1.46
CA LEU A 925 45.31 3.06 -2.58
C LEU A 925 46.24 3.04 -3.81
N LEU A 926 45.67 2.77 -4.99
CA LEU A 926 46.44 2.76 -6.24
C LEU A 926 46.91 4.17 -6.57
N HIS A 927 46.02 5.15 -6.38
CA HIS A 927 46.29 6.57 -6.52
C HIS A 927 45.56 7.34 -5.41
N SER A 928 46.18 8.39 -4.89
CA SER A 928 45.57 9.30 -3.93
C SER A 928 46.36 10.60 -3.88
N PRO A 929 45.71 11.78 -3.72
CA PRO A 929 46.39 13.05 -3.43
C PRO A 929 47.17 13.03 -2.11
N VAL A 930 46.74 12.21 -1.16
CA VAL A 930 47.32 12.07 0.18
C VAL A 930 47.70 10.61 0.44
N ARG A 931 48.85 10.34 1.08
CA ARG A 931 49.34 8.98 1.34
C ARG A 931 49.48 8.66 2.82
N SER A 932 49.25 9.63 3.68
CA SER A 932 49.34 9.51 5.13
C SER A 932 48.40 10.46 5.84
N LEU A 933 48.17 10.24 7.14
CA LEU A 933 47.45 11.16 8.01
C LEU A 933 48.15 12.53 8.09
N THR A 934 49.48 12.57 8.01
CA THR A 934 50.24 13.82 7.91
C THR A 934 49.85 14.61 6.67
N ASP A 935 49.72 13.94 5.51
CA ASP A 935 49.33 14.58 4.26
C ASP A 935 47.89 15.11 4.33
N VAL A 936 46.98 14.39 4.99
CA VAL A 936 45.59 14.86 5.23
C VAL A 936 45.60 16.14 6.07
N ILE A 937 46.34 16.16 7.19
CA ILE A 937 46.46 17.36 8.05
C ILE A 937 47.04 18.54 7.26
N ALA A 938 48.09 18.29 6.47
CA ALA A 938 48.73 19.29 5.63
C ALA A 938 47.78 19.82 4.53
N PHE A 939 47.01 18.92 3.90
CA PHE A 939 45.98 19.29 2.93
C PHE A 939 44.94 20.22 3.57
N ASN A 940 44.44 19.87 4.75
CA ASN A 940 43.44 20.68 5.44
C ASN A 940 43.99 22.07 5.78
N ASN A 941 45.23 22.15 6.27
CA ASN A 941 45.90 23.42 6.55
C ASN A 941 46.09 24.29 5.30
N ALA A 942 46.23 23.67 4.13
CA ALA A 942 46.32 24.37 2.84
C ALA A 942 44.95 24.82 2.30
N HIS A 943 43.85 24.25 2.79
CA HIS A 943 42.46 24.55 2.36
C HIS A 943 41.55 24.91 3.55
N PRO A 944 41.92 25.90 4.39
CA PRO A 944 41.25 26.14 5.67
C PRO A 944 39.82 26.65 5.53
N VAL A 945 39.45 27.21 4.38
CA VAL A 945 38.12 27.74 4.11
C VAL A 945 37.18 26.60 3.70
N GLU A 946 37.58 25.80 2.72
CA GLU A 946 36.82 24.68 2.19
C GLU A 946 36.59 23.62 3.28
N GLU A 947 37.63 23.35 4.08
CA GLU A 947 37.57 22.42 5.20
C GLU A 947 36.91 23.03 6.45
N ARG A 948 36.52 24.31 6.45
CA ARG A 948 35.95 25.02 7.62
C ARG A 948 36.80 24.83 8.90
N LEU A 949 38.13 24.94 8.77
CA LEU A 949 39.03 24.79 9.92
C LEU A 949 38.81 25.85 11.01
N GLN A 950 38.26 27.01 10.66
CA GLN A 950 37.88 28.03 11.65
C GLN A 950 36.72 27.57 12.55
N ASP A 951 35.78 26.79 12.00
CA ASP A 951 34.57 26.37 12.72
C ASP A 951 34.81 25.07 13.50
N PHE A 952 35.50 24.11 12.89
CA PHE A 952 35.64 22.75 13.41
C PHE A 952 37.07 22.40 13.82
N GLY A 953 38.09 23.00 13.20
CA GLY A 953 39.49 22.58 13.39
C GLY A 953 39.73 21.11 12.99
N GLN A 954 40.80 20.53 13.54
CA GLN A 954 41.17 19.11 13.34
C GLN A 954 42.00 18.51 14.52
N PRO A 955 41.66 18.79 15.80
CA PRO A 955 42.48 18.36 16.94
C PRO A 955 42.61 16.85 17.07
N ASP A 956 41.58 16.07 16.73
CA ASP A 956 41.62 14.61 16.86
C ASP A 956 42.55 13.95 15.82
N LEU A 957 42.62 14.51 14.60
CA LEU A 957 43.58 14.09 13.58
C LEU A 957 45.02 14.38 14.03
N ILE A 958 45.26 15.56 14.61
CA ILE A 958 46.58 15.96 15.13
C ILE A 958 46.98 15.04 16.29
N ALA A 959 46.10 14.85 17.28
CA ALA A 959 46.38 13.99 18.43
C ALA A 959 46.63 12.54 18.01
N ALA A 960 45.87 12.01 17.05
CA ALA A 960 46.13 10.69 16.49
C ALA A 960 47.50 10.65 15.80
N GLN A 961 47.86 11.67 15.03
CA GLN A 961 49.16 11.76 14.35
C GLN A 961 50.35 11.82 15.34
N GLU A 962 50.17 12.39 16.53
CA GLU A 962 51.19 12.45 17.59
C GLU A 962 51.44 11.10 18.28
N THR A 963 50.54 10.13 18.12
CA THR A 963 50.73 8.79 18.72
C THR A 963 51.91 8.03 18.09
N ASN A 964 52.55 7.17 18.88
CA ASN A 964 53.65 6.30 18.43
C ASN A 964 53.19 4.86 18.09
N GLY A 965 51.89 4.66 17.86
CA GLY A 965 51.27 3.34 17.67
C GLY A 965 50.88 2.67 19.00
N ILE A 966 50.67 1.34 18.99
CA ILE A 966 50.20 0.58 20.15
C ILE A 966 51.36 0.26 21.11
N GLY A 967 51.59 1.14 22.07
CA GLY A 967 52.59 1.03 23.13
C GLY A 967 52.03 0.50 24.46
N PRO A 968 52.77 0.64 25.57
CA PRO A 968 52.33 0.20 26.90
C PRO A 968 51.05 0.90 27.38
N VAL A 969 50.89 2.19 27.07
CA VAL A 969 49.72 3.00 27.49
C VAL A 969 48.47 2.52 26.78
N GLU A 970 48.55 2.35 25.46
CA GLU A 970 47.44 1.87 24.64
C GLU A 970 47.08 0.42 24.99
N LYS A 971 48.07 -0.44 25.24
CA LYS A 971 47.82 -1.83 25.70
C LYS A 971 47.12 -1.87 27.05
N ALA A 972 47.49 -1.00 27.99
CA ALA A 972 46.82 -0.88 29.28
C ALA A 972 45.37 -0.41 29.09
N ALA A 973 45.14 0.58 28.22
CA ALA A 973 43.80 1.05 27.91
C ALA A 973 42.93 -0.05 27.27
N ILE A 974 43.47 -0.79 26.28
CA ILE A 974 42.79 -1.92 25.66
C ILE A 974 42.47 -3.02 26.69
N HIS A 975 43.41 -3.33 27.59
CA HIS A 975 43.16 -4.28 28.68
C HIS A 975 42.02 -3.81 29.58
N ARG A 976 42.03 -2.53 29.97
CA ARG A 976 40.99 -1.94 30.82
C ARG A 976 39.62 -1.97 30.15
N LEU A 977 39.53 -1.68 28.85
CA LEU A 977 38.27 -1.79 28.10
C LEU A 977 37.72 -3.23 28.10
N ASN A 978 38.60 -4.24 27.98
CA ASN A 978 38.18 -5.64 28.06
C ASN A 978 37.65 -6.00 29.45
N GLU A 979 38.29 -5.53 30.53
CA GLU A 979 37.79 -5.68 31.90
C GLU A 979 36.42 -5.03 32.07
N LEU A 980 36.26 -3.77 31.62
CA LEU A 980 35.00 -3.03 31.73
C LEU A 980 33.86 -3.73 30.97
N SER A 981 34.14 -4.34 29.82
CA SER A 981 33.16 -5.15 29.08
C SER A 981 32.74 -6.39 29.87
N ALA A 982 33.72 -7.14 30.41
CA ALA A 982 33.49 -8.38 31.15
C ALA A 982 32.75 -8.13 32.47
N ASP A 983 33.21 -7.16 33.26
CA ASP A 983 32.64 -6.82 34.57
C ASP A 983 31.37 -5.98 34.49
N GLY A 984 31.14 -5.31 33.36
CA GLY A 984 29.93 -4.52 33.08
C GLY A 984 28.84 -5.35 32.41
N LEU A 985 28.71 -5.20 31.09
CA LEU A 985 27.58 -5.73 30.33
C LEU A 985 27.50 -7.26 30.35
N GLU A 986 28.61 -7.98 30.20
CA GLU A 986 28.60 -9.46 30.16
C GLU A 986 28.13 -10.05 31.50
N LYS A 987 28.69 -9.56 32.60
CA LYS A 987 28.30 -9.94 33.96
C LYS A 987 26.86 -9.58 34.26
N LEU A 988 26.40 -8.39 33.88
CA LEU A 988 25.01 -7.97 34.04
C LEU A 988 24.04 -8.89 33.27
N MET A 989 24.34 -9.18 32.00
CA MET A 989 23.53 -10.06 31.18
C MET A 989 23.46 -11.48 31.77
N SER A 990 24.58 -12.01 32.26
CA SER A 990 24.66 -13.34 32.89
C SER A 990 23.91 -13.40 34.23
N ASN A 991 24.18 -12.47 35.15
CA ASN A 991 23.61 -12.47 36.50
C ASN A 991 22.08 -12.40 36.50
N HIS A 992 21.50 -11.70 35.54
CA HIS A 992 20.06 -11.51 35.42
C HIS A 992 19.41 -12.43 34.38
N GLN A 993 20.20 -13.28 33.70
CA GLN A 993 19.76 -14.18 32.62
C GLN A 993 18.99 -13.41 31.54
N LEU A 994 19.58 -12.33 31.04
CA LEU A 994 18.94 -11.43 30.08
C LEU A 994 19.14 -11.91 28.64
N ASP A 995 18.08 -11.74 27.84
CA ASP A 995 18.13 -11.87 26.39
C ASP A 995 18.57 -10.56 25.71
N ALA A 996 18.24 -9.42 26.31
CA ALA A 996 18.69 -8.10 25.90
C ALA A 996 18.66 -7.10 27.05
N ILE A 997 19.38 -5.99 26.88
CA ILE A 997 19.06 -4.72 27.53
C ILE A 997 18.28 -3.83 26.57
N VAL A 998 17.46 -2.93 27.11
CA VAL A 998 16.76 -1.92 26.32
C VAL A 998 17.06 -0.53 26.86
N THR A 999 17.42 0.39 25.97
CA THR A 999 17.73 1.79 26.29
C THR A 999 17.08 2.75 25.27
N PRO A 1000 16.94 4.04 25.62
CA PRO A 1000 16.61 5.10 24.68
C PRO A 1000 17.64 5.24 23.55
N ASN A 1001 17.17 5.72 22.41
CA ASN A 1001 17.97 6.15 21.27
C ASN A 1001 19.03 5.14 20.82
N SER A 1002 20.30 5.46 21.01
CA SER A 1002 21.47 4.64 20.64
C SER A 1002 22.31 4.28 21.87
N ASP A 1003 21.73 4.39 23.06
CA ASP A 1003 22.43 4.23 24.32
C ASP A 1003 22.74 2.75 24.64
N ALA A 1004 22.44 1.82 23.71
CA ALA A 1004 22.81 0.42 23.74
C ALA A 1004 23.42 0.01 22.39
N SER A 1005 24.23 -1.06 22.37
CA SER A 1005 25.27 -1.20 21.34
C SER A 1005 24.99 -2.15 20.17
N ASN A 1006 23.73 -2.57 19.89
CA ASN A 1006 23.50 -3.64 18.90
C ASN A 1006 22.38 -3.38 17.87
N LEU A 1007 21.10 -3.35 18.26
CA LEU A 1007 20.00 -3.33 17.27
C LEU A 1007 18.92 -2.32 17.65
N PHE A 1008 18.61 -1.41 16.74
CA PHE A 1008 17.65 -0.34 16.96
C PHE A 1008 16.26 -0.65 16.38
N ALA A 1009 15.19 -0.25 17.08
CA ALA A 1009 13.83 -0.22 16.57
C ALA A 1009 13.15 1.14 16.81
N ILE A 1010 12.17 1.48 15.96
CA ILE A 1010 11.56 2.80 15.91
C ILE A 1010 10.66 3.03 17.12
N GLY A 1011 10.85 4.14 17.85
CA GLY A 1011 10.21 4.34 19.15
C GLY A 1011 9.54 5.70 19.40
N GLY A 1012 9.41 6.63 18.47
CA GLY A 1012 8.51 7.78 18.68
C GLY A 1012 8.91 9.09 18.03
N TYR A 1013 8.18 10.14 18.42
CA TYR A 1013 8.41 11.53 18.03
C TYR A 1013 8.21 12.43 19.24
N ASN A 1014 9.11 13.39 19.47
CA ASN A 1014 8.96 14.37 20.54
C ASN A 1014 7.92 15.45 20.16
N ASP A 1015 7.67 16.40 21.06
CA ASP A 1015 6.66 17.45 20.86
C ASP A 1015 6.97 18.35 19.65
N GLN A 1016 8.24 18.42 19.23
CA GLN A 1016 8.70 19.15 18.05
C GLN A 1016 8.63 18.33 16.75
N GLY A 1017 8.23 17.05 16.83
CA GLY A 1017 8.16 16.13 15.70
C GLY A 1017 9.50 15.51 15.30
N VAL A 1018 10.54 15.63 16.13
CA VAL A 1018 11.83 14.96 15.93
C VAL A 1018 11.69 13.48 16.32
N PRO A 1019 12.07 12.53 15.46
CA PRO A 1019 12.06 11.12 15.80
C PRO A 1019 13.01 10.78 16.95
N PHE A 1020 12.66 9.74 17.69
CA PHE A 1020 13.55 9.03 18.59
C PHE A 1020 13.21 7.53 18.55
N GLY A 1021 14.00 6.69 19.20
CA GLY A 1021 13.56 5.31 19.36
C GLY A 1021 14.20 4.51 20.45
N ILE A 1022 14.09 3.19 20.33
CA ILE A 1022 14.41 2.25 21.40
C ILE A 1022 15.45 1.25 20.88
N CYS A 1023 16.53 1.08 21.63
CA CYS A 1023 17.63 0.21 21.23
C CYS A 1023 17.64 -1.06 22.08
N PHE A 1024 17.79 -2.20 21.41
CA PHE A 1024 17.99 -3.51 22.01
C PHE A 1024 19.49 -3.85 21.96
N GLY A 1025 20.14 -3.88 23.12
CA GLY A 1025 21.54 -4.30 23.29
C GLY A 1025 21.66 -5.77 23.68
N GLY A 1026 22.71 -6.44 23.23
CA GLY A 1026 22.97 -7.84 23.55
C GLY A 1026 24.47 -8.17 23.52
N LEU A 1027 24.81 -9.44 23.74
CA LEU A 1027 26.20 -9.90 23.65
C LEU A 1027 26.56 -10.28 22.20
N LYS A 1028 27.84 -10.59 21.97
CA LYS A 1028 28.33 -11.09 20.67
C LYS A 1028 27.50 -12.32 20.24
N GLY A 1029 26.97 -12.29 19.02
CA GLY A 1029 26.14 -13.36 18.45
C GLY A 1029 24.67 -13.35 18.86
N TYR A 1030 24.17 -12.31 19.54
CA TYR A 1030 22.77 -12.22 19.96
C TYR A 1030 21.82 -11.70 18.88
N GLU A 1031 22.29 -11.40 17.67
CA GLU A 1031 21.48 -10.89 16.57
C GLU A 1031 20.17 -11.67 16.38
N PRO A 1032 20.11 -13.02 16.43
CA PRO A 1032 18.85 -13.75 16.33
C PRO A 1032 17.80 -13.31 17.37
N ARG A 1033 18.20 -13.16 18.64
CA ARG A 1033 17.30 -12.75 19.73
C ARG A 1033 16.86 -11.30 19.56
N LEU A 1034 17.80 -10.44 19.21
CA LEU A 1034 17.52 -9.01 19.02
C LEU A 1034 16.57 -8.77 17.84
N ILE A 1035 16.74 -9.53 16.75
CA ILE A 1035 15.86 -9.49 15.58
C ILE A 1035 14.45 -9.94 15.93
N GLU A 1036 14.28 -11.05 16.68
CA GLU A 1036 12.97 -11.51 17.16
C GLU A 1036 12.25 -10.42 17.95
N MET A 1037 12.95 -9.80 18.91
CA MET A 1037 12.39 -8.76 19.77
C MET A 1037 12.04 -7.50 18.99
N ALA A 1038 12.95 -7.00 18.16
CA ALA A 1038 12.74 -5.77 17.41
C ALA A 1038 11.68 -5.91 16.33
N TYR A 1039 11.61 -7.05 15.63
CA TYR A 1039 10.56 -7.29 14.64
C TYR A 1039 9.19 -7.37 15.33
N SER A 1040 9.06 -8.15 16.41
CA SER A 1040 7.81 -8.22 17.18
C SER A 1040 7.39 -6.85 17.72
N PHE A 1041 8.33 -6.06 18.24
CA PHE A 1041 8.10 -4.70 18.71
C PHE A 1041 7.69 -3.72 17.59
N GLU A 1042 8.39 -3.73 16.45
CA GLU A 1042 8.05 -2.91 15.28
C GLU A 1042 6.62 -3.21 14.81
N GLN A 1043 6.26 -4.48 14.74
CA GLN A 1043 4.95 -4.90 14.27
C GLN A 1043 3.82 -4.61 15.27
N ALA A 1044 4.13 -4.63 16.56
CA ALA A 1044 3.22 -4.25 17.63
C ALA A 1044 2.93 -2.74 17.66
N THR A 1045 3.93 -1.92 17.36
CA THR A 1045 3.86 -0.47 17.59
C THR A 1045 3.63 0.35 16.32
N LYS A 1046 4.19 -0.07 15.17
CA LYS A 1046 4.07 0.57 13.85
C LYS A 1046 4.27 2.09 13.90
N VAL A 1047 5.26 2.55 14.68
CA VAL A 1047 5.44 3.97 15.02
C VAL A 1047 5.94 4.82 13.86
N ARG A 1048 6.70 4.22 12.91
CA ARG A 1048 7.29 4.93 11.77
C ARG A 1048 6.23 5.68 10.97
N ARG A 1049 6.55 6.93 10.62
CA ARG A 1049 5.78 7.74 9.66
C ARG A 1049 6.68 8.17 8.52
N VAL A 1050 6.14 8.30 7.32
CA VAL A 1050 6.89 8.84 6.16
C VAL A 1050 7.10 10.35 6.35
N PRO A 1051 8.32 10.89 6.14
CA PRO A 1051 8.56 12.33 6.16
C PRO A 1051 7.68 13.05 5.13
N ARG A 1052 7.16 14.24 5.47
CA ARG A 1052 6.30 15.02 4.58
C ARG A 1052 7.01 16.29 4.13
N PHE A 1053 7.24 16.40 2.83
CA PHE A 1053 7.77 17.60 2.19
C PHE A 1053 6.60 18.40 1.61
N LYS A 1054 6.47 19.68 1.97
CA LYS A 1054 5.51 20.58 1.32
C LYS A 1054 6.05 20.88 -0.09
N SER A 1055 5.21 20.67 -1.09
CA SER A 1055 5.49 20.96 -2.50
C SER A 1055 5.63 22.44 -2.78
#